data_AF-U2VA98-F1
#
_entry.id   AF-U2VA98-F1
#
_cell.length_a   1.000
_cell.length_b   1.000
_cell.length_c   1.000
_cell.angle_alpha   90.00
_cell.angle_beta   90.00
_cell.angle_gamma   90.00
#
_symmetry.space_group_name_H-M   'P 1'
#
loop_
_entity.id
_entity.type
_entity.pdbx_description
1 polymer ?
#
loop_
_entity_poly.entity_id
_entity_poly.type
_entity_poly.pdbx_seq_one_letter_code
_entity_poly.pdbx_strand_id
1 'polypeptide(L)'
;MITTKKGHAFFKTAGKVVALVVAILMALPIDALACTQVYIGPNVTDNGNVYVGRSEDYAPRHAKVFGIQEPQTNPTFTSAESNFSWTYSGTTHRHTFVRDMAEDWDGRKDAYSEAGTNDAGVSVSATLTTDYNRKVSQVDPCGSDLQPESGIGEYTVTDVLLGCSSSAREAVELLGSIIDEHGNYDCNQIIIADASETWVFMQLSGHQWCAVNLTAAAPDKVSVNPNMGNLKFNVDLNDPNICVHSAKLEQTVKDAGTATYFDAEKTQLDVASSYGDSNPGPAQFTRYAQGHAYFGAPLAEGTYTMGTRGVTSITDPQLLFTPGKTGFTLMNAMKALCARGEGTDFDANTHKGFYSIGNNRNVEGNMFQVRQGMSSDIATIQWENLSRVEFGLFIPSYSALLTEVDTDIYPTIDQFTGVHTGPSERKDSVATALDPSSKNRSLDYVIMDINTLAYNTRAELATPVRRYLDALQNQLITQQNVVDNAMQATPAGDERSALANLVHKTASQGAYQKLHKLLDEMRTWYKGDRSSPFVPSDWDENTSDLKEPIYYATAAVAPVVTSITDSMNVEPNKAAELKVSANIPDDIKGSDQFMQFAWFNKATGKKVSEADSVKVDTSKVSVTEYYAVVTNTVSGKSVTTDPVTVTVKAAPISYKMLKAPTQVTMGEDANFVSEADFNKFVEVRVDNKLVDPANYSVKSGSTDVVLKGSYTKTLNVGEHTLEIVSNDGKASAKFTVVAAETTKPDTPAKPGETTKPDTPAKPGETTKPDTPAKPGETTKPDTPAKPGETTKPDTPAKPGETTKPDTPAKPGAATKPHKSQKTSRLRMPQTGDSANIAFASAMGVTGMLLVLVALDRKRKIN
;
A
#
# COMPACT_ATOMS: atom_id res chain seq x y z
N MET A 1 12.48 -73.94 -44.49
CA MET A 1 11.44 -72.96 -44.89
C MET A 1 12.12 -71.62 -45.15
N ILE A 2 11.86 -71.05 -46.33
CA ILE A 2 12.48 -69.85 -46.88
C ILE A 2 11.90 -68.62 -46.18
N THR A 3 12.71 -67.88 -45.42
CA THR A 3 12.32 -66.57 -44.88
C THR A 3 12.61 -65.49 -45.92
N THR A 4 11.58 -65.14 -46.68
CA THR A 4 11.62 -64.16 -47.77
C THR A 4 11.87 -62.72 -47.27
N LYS A 5 12.63 -61.96 -48.08
CA LYS A 5 12.98 -60.52 -47.98
C LYS A 5 11.82 -59.52 -47.70
N LYS A 6 10.57 -59.95 -47.57
CA LYS A 6 9.40 -59.07 -47.33
C LYS A 6 9.22 -58.64 -45.88
N GLY A 7 9.76 -59.37 -44.89
CA GLY A 7 9.68 -58.98 -43.48
C GLY A 7 10.53 -57.74 -43.14
N HIS A 8 11.69 -57.59 -43.77
CA HIS A 8 12.62 -56.49 -43.47
C HIS A 8 12.18 -55.12 -44.02
N ALA A 9 11.36 -55.10 -45.08
CA ALA A 9 10.84 -53.85 -45.65
C ALA A 9 9.64 -53.30 -44.84
N PHE A 10 8.82 -54.17 -44.25
CA PHE A 10 7.68 -53.76 -43.42
C PHE A 10 8.15 -53.15 -42.09
N PHE A 11 9.17 -53.74 -41.45
CA PHE A 11 9.75 -53.18 -40.22
C PHE A 11 10.54 -51.87 -40.45
N LYS A 12 11.19 -51.69 -41.62
CA LYS A 12 11.80 -50.40 -41.99
C LYS A 12 10.78 -49.30 -42.30
N THR A 13 9.60 -49.65 -42.82
CA THR A 13 8.55 -48.67 -43.16
C THR A 13 7.72 -48.32 -41.94
N ALA A 14 7.37 -49.30 -41.09
CA ALA A 14 6.71 -49.06 -39.80
C ALA A 14 7.63 -48.29 -38.83
N GLY A 15 8.94 -48.61 -38.78
CA GLY A 15 9.90 -47.86 -37.98
C GLY A 15 10.09 -46.41 -38.44
N LYS A 16 10.00 -46.13 -39.75
CA LYS A 16 10.04 -44.75 -40.28
C LYS A 16 8.74 -43.98 -40.06
N VAL A 17 7.58 -44.63 -40.12
CA VAL A 17 6.29 -43.98 -39.83
C VAL A 17 6.13 -43.71 -38.33
N VAL A 18 6.58 -44.62 -37.46
CA VAL A 18 6.60 -44.38 -36.01
C VAL A 18 7.63 -43.30 -35.64
N ALA A 19 8.83 -43.29 -36.26
CA ALA A 19 9.80 -42.22 -36.04
C ALA A 19 9.30 -40.86 -36.57
N LEU A 20 8.55 -40.82 -37.68
CA LEU A 20 7.94 -39.59 -38.21
C LEU A 20 6.78 -39.11 -37.33
N VAL A 21 5.94 -40.01 -36.79
CA VAL A 21 4.85 -39.65 -35.87
C VAL A 21 5.41 -39.21 -34.50
N VAL A 22 6.50 -39.82 -34.03
CA VAL A 22 7.22 -39.37 -32.82
C VAL A 22 7.93 -38.02 -33.06
N ALA A 23 8.51 -37.79 -34.24
CA ALA A 23 9.10 -36.50 -34.60
C ALA A 23 8.03 -35.40 -34.79
N ILE A 24 6.83 -35.73 -35.28
CA ILE A 24 5.69 -34.80 -35.37
C ILE A 24 5.10 -34.50 -33.98
N LEU A 25 5.12 -35.46 -33.04
CA LEU A 25 4.73 -35.23 -31.65
C LEU A 25 5.79 -34.43 -30.85
N MET A 26 7.07 -34.53 -31.22
CA MET A 26 8.14 -33.67 -30.66
C MET A 26 8.23 -32.29 -31.35
N ALA A 27 7.51 -32.07 -32.45
CA ALA A 27 7.46 -30.81 -33.20
C ALA A 27 6.16 -30.03 -32.98
N LEU A 28 5.47 -30.29 -31.87
CA LEU A 28 4.53 -29.31 -31.33
C LEU A 28 5.35 -28.11 -30.83
N PRO A 29 4.98 -26.86 -31.14
CA PRO A 29 5.66 -25.70 -30.57
C PRO A 29 5.58 -25.84 -29.06
N ILE A 30 6.73 -26.03 -28.44
CA ILE A 30 6.84 -25.91 -26.99
C ILE A 30 6.70 -24.43 -26.73
N ASP A 31 5.66 -24.11 -25.98
CA ASP A 31 5.33 -22.76 -25.58
C ASP A 31 6.56 -22.13 -24.93
N ALA A 32 7.16 -21.13 -25.60
CA ALA A 32 8.23 -20.34 -25.02
C ALA A 32 7.75 -19.72 -23.69
N LEU A 33 8.56 -19.81 -22.64
CA LEU A 33 8.48 -18.93 -21.46
C LEU A 33 8.77 -17.50 -21.96
N ALA A 34 7.93 -16.55 -21.57
CA ALA A 34 7.88 -15.23 -22.21
C ALA A 34 7.70 -14.10 -21.19
N CYS A 35 8.30 -14.21 -20.00
CA CYS A 35 8.23 -13.20 -18.94
C CYS A 35 8.73 -11.83 -19.41
N THR A 36 8.22 -10.74 -18.84
CA THR A 36 8.72 -9.39 -19.14
C THR A 36 9.10 -8.67 -17.86
N GLN A 37 10.32 -8.15 -17.80
CA GLN A 37 10.84 -7.38 -16.68
C GLN A 37 10.95 -5.91 -17.05
N VAL A 38 10.67 -5.02 -16.09
CA VAL A 38 10.76 -3.58 -16.26
C VAL A 38 11.57 -2.95 -15.14
N TYR A 39 12.32 -1.90 -15.48
CA TYR A 39 13.03 -1.04 -14.53
C TYR A 39 12.81 0.43 -14.92
N ILE A 40 12.61 1.28 -13.91
CA ILE A 40 12.48 2.73 -14.07
C ILE A 40 13.36 3.39 -13.01
N GLY A 41 14.39 4.11 -13.47
CA GLY A 41 15.36 4.76 -12.61
C GLY A 41 14.79 5.97 -11.85
N PRO A 42 15.36 6.29 -10.69
CA PRO A 42 14.83 7.31 -9.78
C PRO A 42 14.87 8.73 -10.37
N ASN A 43 15.77 9.03 -11.32
CA ASN A 43 15.83 10.35 -11.95
C ASN A 43 14.78 10.56 -13.04
N VAL A 44 13.98 9.54 -13.37
CA VAL A 44 12.88 9.65 -14.35
C VAL A 44 11.50 9.39 -13.74
N THR A 45 11.41 9.01 -12.47
CA THR A 45 10.14 8.89 -11.75
C THR A 45 9.66 10.24 -11.22
N ASP A 46 8.38 10.32 -10.86
CA ASP A 46 7.74 11.53 -10.34
C ASP A 46 8.16 11.89 -8.90
N ASN A 47 8.71 10.92 -8.16
CA ASN A 47 8.98 11.02 -6.72
C ASN A 47 10.37 10.53 -6.30
N GLY A 48 11.24 10.15 -7.24
CA GLY A 48 12.58 9.67 -6.93
C GLY A 48 12.67 8.22 -6.48
N ASN A 49 11.55 7.48 -6.47
CA ASN A 49 11.57 6.05 -6.19
C ASN A 49 12.10 5.27 -7.39
N VAL A 50 12.65 4.09 -7.13
CA VAL A 50 12.92 3.08 -8.16
C VAL A 50 11.67 2.22 -8.30
N TYR A 51 11.26 1.98 -9.55
CA TYR A 51 10.24 0.98 -9.85
C TYR A 51 10.86 -0.17 -10.63
N VAL A 52 10.73 -1.38 -10.12
CA VAL A 52 11.28 -2.57 -10.76
C VAL A 52 10.36 -3.77 -10.53
N GLY A 53 10.10 -4.54 -11.57
CA GLY A 53 9.10 -5.61 -11.50
C GLY A 53 9.09 -6.52 -12.71
N ARG A 54 8.27 -7.56 -12.67
CA ARG A 54 8.17 -8.58 -13.72
C ARG A 54 6.73 -9.06 -13.87
N SER A 55 6.37 -9.51 -15.06
CA SER A 55 5.24 -10.40 -15.30
C SER A 55 5.76 -11.78 -15.69
N GLU A 56 5.32 -12.81 -15.00
CA GLU A 56 5.62 -14.21 -15.35
C GLU A 56 4.67 -14.71 -16.43
N ASP A 57 5.20 -15.39 -17.44
CA ASP A 57 4.41 -16.01 -18.51
C ASP A 57 4.54 -17.52 -18.49
N TYR A 58 3.42 -18.21 -18.27
CA TYR A 58 3.37 -19.67 -18.33
C TYR A 58 2.15 -20.16 -19.11
N ALA A 59 0.97 -20.17 -18.50
CA ALA A 59 -0.26 -20.69 -19.08
C ALA A 59 -1.47 -19.82 -18.71
N PRO A 60 -2.55 -19.80 -19.53
CA PRO A 60 -3.68 -18.94 -19.25
C PRO A 60 -4.37 -19.13 -17.90
N ARG A 61 -4.58 -20.38 -17.48
CA ARG A 61 -5.31 -20.68 -16.24
C ARG A 61 -4.41 -21.42 -15.27
N HIS A 62 -3.26 -20.85 -14.97
CA HIS A 62 -2.35 -21.34 -13.94
C HIS A 62 -2.38 -20.37 -12.75
N ALA A 63 -2.45 -20.91 -11.54
CA ALA A 63 -2.69 -20.13 -10.34
C ALA A 63 -1.51 -20.18 -9.39
N LYS A 64 -1.29 -19.09 -8.68
CA LYS A 64 -0.13 -18.92 -7.80
C LYS A 64 -0.56 -18.76 -6.34
N VAL A 65 0.30 -19.20 -5.44
CA VAL A 65 0.13 -19.12 -3.99
C VAL A 65 0.96 -17.97 -3.46
N PHE A 66 0.31 -16.89 -3.03
CA PHE A 66 0.97 -15.86 -2.22
C PHE A 66 1.02 -16.29 -0.76
N GLY A 67 2.19 -16.26 -0.15
CA GLY A 67 2.35 -16.72 1.24
C GLY A 67 3.62 -16.22 1.91
N ILE A 68 3.87 -16.76 3.10
CA ILE A 68 5.02 -16.41 3.95
C ILE A 68 5.79 -17.68 4.27
N GLN A 69 7.09 -17.65 3.99
CA GLN A 69 8.04 -18.67 4.40
C GLN A 69 8.61 -18.28 5.76
N GLU A 70 8.31 -19.11 6.76
CA GLU A 70 8.87 -18.95 8.11
C GLU A 70 10.37 -19.27 8.15
N PRO A 71 11.14 -18.62 9.05
CA PRO A 71 12.55 -18.92 9.28
C PRO A 71 12.82 -20.40 9.49
N GLN A 72 13.89 -20.89 8.86
CA GLN A 72 14.37 -22.26 8.99
C GLN A 72 15.82 -22.25 9.48
N THR A 73 16.15 -23.16 10.40
CA THR A 73 17.53 -23.35 10.87
C THR A 73 18.22 -24.44 10.07
N ASN A 74 19.36 -24.09 9.49
CA ASN A 74 20.18 -24.94 8.63
C ASN A 74 19.42 -25.65 7.49
N PRO A 75 18.57 -24.94 6.71
CA PRO A 75 17.82 -25.57 5.64
C PRO A 75 18.72 -26.07 4.52
N THR A 76 18.27 -27.13 3.86
CA THR A 76 18.86 -27.59 2.59
C THR A 76 17.90 -27.27 1.46
N PHE A 77 18.35 -26.42 0.55
CA PHE A 77 17.63 -26.06 -0.66
C PHE A 77 17.93 -27.09 -1.73
N THR A 78 16.90 -27.57 -2.42
CA THR A 78 17.02 -28.59 -3.47
C THR A 78 16.13 -28.27 -4.66
N SER A 79 16.52 -28.71 -5.84
CA SER A 79 15.70 -28.60 -7.04
C SER A 79 14.98 -29.92 -7.34
N ALA A 80 13.77 -29.84 -7.91
CA ALA A 80 13.11 -31.00 -8.53
C ALA A 80 13.57 -31.24 -9.98
N GLU A 81 14.33 -30.31 -10.55
CA GLU A 81 14.75 -30.27 -11.96
C GLU A 81 16.22 -30.62 -12.14
N SER A 82 17.04 -30.37 -11.12
CA SER A 82 18.47 -30.65 -11.18
C SER A 82 18.95 -31.41 -9.94
N ASN A 83 20.19 -31.87 -9.96
CA ASN A 83 20.85 -32.45 -8.79
C ASN A 83 21.30 -31.41 -7.75
N PHE A 84 20.92 -30.14 -7.90
CA PHE A 84 21.28 -29.06 -6.99
C PHE A 84 20.80 -29.35 -5.58
N SER A 85 21.73 -29.23 -4.64
CA SER A 85 21.51 -29.39 -3.21
C SER A 85 22.54 -28.55 -2.49
N TRP A 86 22.08 -27.53 -1.77
CA TRP A 86 22.94 -26.62 -1.02
C TRP A 86 22.36 -26.36 0.37
N THR A 87 23.21 -26.45 1.40
CA THR A 87 22.79 -26.28 2.80
C THR A 87 23.29 -24.95 3.33
N TYR A 88 22.37 -24.09 3.74
CA TYR A 88 22.70 -22.88 4.46
C TYR A 88 23.09 -23.20 5.90
N SER A 89 24.14 -22.56 6.41
CA SER A 89 24.54 -22.68 7.82
C SER A 89 24.13 -21.41 8.57
N GLY A 90 22.95 -21.43 9.18
CA GLY A 90 22.35 -20.26 9.81
C GLY A 90 20.86 -20.40 10.03
N THR A 91 20.20 -19.31 10.41
CA THR A 91 18.74 -19.21 10.40
C THR A 91 18.35 -18.28 9.28
N THR A 92 17.44 -18.73 8.40
CA THR A 92 16.98 -17.91 7.29
C THR A 92 16.10 -16.76 7.74
N HIS A 93 16.06 -15.71 6.94
CA HIS A 93 15.09 -14.62 7.07
C HIS A 93 13.67 -15.11 6.75
N ARG A 94 12.68 -14.51 7.43
CA ARG A 94 11.27 -14.66 7.04
C ARG A 94 11.07 -13.89 5.74
N HIS A 95 10.29 -14.43 4.81
CA HIS A 95 10.01 -13.73 3.55
C HIS A 95 8.66 -14.11 2.94
N THR A 96 8.11 -13.20 2.12
CA THR A 96 6.97 -13.53 1.26
C THR A 96 7.41 -14.32 0.03
N PHE A 97 6.47 -15.03 -0.60
CA PHE A 97 6.68 -15.74 -1.86
C PHE A 97 5.42 -15.73 -2.74
N VAL A 98 5.58 -16.03 -4.02
CA VAL A 98 4.50 -16.28 -4.99
C VAL A 98 4.78 -17.63 -5.68
N ARG A 99 4.34 -18.73 -5.08
CA ARG A 99 4.70 -20.10 -5.47
C ARG A 99 3.74 -20.74 -6.46
N ASP A 100 4.24 -21.71 -7.21
CA ASP A 100 3.37 -22.69 -7.86
C ASP A 100 2.60 -23.54 -6.84
N MET A 101 1.48 -24.09 -7.27
CA MET A 101 0.71 -25.02 -6.43
C MET A 101 1.49 -26.33 -6.23
N ALA A 102 1.41 -26.89 -5.02
CA ALA A 102 2.13 -28.11 -4.71
C ALA A 102 1.70 -29.33 -5.56
N GLU A 103 0.46 -29.35 -6.03
CA GLU A 103 -0.05 -30.42 -6.91
C GLU A 103 0.63 -30.45 -8.28
N ASP A 104 1.16 -29.32 -8.75
CA ASP A 104 1.91 -29.24 -10.01
C ASP A 104 3.32 -29.81 -9.88
N TRP A 105 3.81 -29.99 -8.64
CA TRP A 105 5.20 -30.33 -8.32
C TRP A 105 5.34 -31.58 -7.44
N ASP A 106 4.54 -32.62 -7.68
CA ASP A 106 4.56 -33.89 -6.92
C ASP A 106 4.46 -33.68 -5.40
N GLY A 107 3.73 -32.65 -4.96
CA GLY A 107 3.54 -32.29 -3.56
C GLY A 107 4.68 -31.46 -2.95
N ARG A 108 5.67 -31.02 -3.74
CA ARG A 108 6.70 -30.06 -3.29
C ARG A 108 6.06 -28.71 -3.01
N LYS A 109 6.51 -28.05 -1.95
CA LYS A 109 5.95 -26.77 -1.46
C LYS A 109 6.90 -25.59 -1.61
N ASP A 110 8.02 -25.81 -2.28
CA ASP A 110 9.17 -24.90 -2.43
C ASP A 110 9.48 -24.63 -3.91
N ALA A 111 8.51 -24.94 -4.78
CA ALA A 111 8.65 -24.76 -6.21
C ALA A 111 8.37 -23.29 -6.56
N TYR A 112 9.34 -22.65 -7.22
CA TYR A 112 9.16 -21.37 -7.92
C TYR A 112 8.61 -20.26 -7.01
N SER A 113 9.40 -19.79 -6.03
CA SER A 113 8.93 -18.70 -5.14
C SER A 113 8.74 -17.35 -5.84
N GLU A 114 9.15 -17.22 -7.10
CA GLU A 114 9.00 -16.09 -8.02
C GLU A 114 9.44 -14.73 -7.48
N ALA A 115 8.68 -14.15 -6.56
CA ALA A 115 8.93 -12.82 -6.02
C ALA A 115 8.61 -12.71 -4.52
N GLY A 116 9.35 -11.86 -3.82
CA GLY A 116 9.09 -11.56 -2.42
C GLY A 116 10.05 -10.53 -1.83
N THR A 117 9.82 -10.19 -0.56
CA THR A 117 10.72 -9.39 0.27
C THR A 117 10.92 -10.06 1.61
N ASN A 118 12.17 -10.10 2.10
CA ASN A 118 12.50 -10.65 3.40
C ASN A 118 12.47 -9.60 4.53
N ASP A 119 12.53 -10.05 5.78
CA ASP A 119 12.50 -9.17 6.96
C ASP A 119 13.78 -8.34 7.19
N ALA A 120 14.80 -8.53 6.36
CA ALA A 120 15.94 -7.61 6.23
C ALA A 120 15.74 -6.52 5.15
N GLY A 121 14.65 -6.56 4.39
CA GLY A 121 14.32 -5.60 3.33
C GLY A 121 14.87 -5.95 1.94
N VAL A 122 15.43 -7.15 1.75
CA VAL A 122 15.88 -7.64 0.43
C VAL A 122 14.68 -8.13 -0.36
N SER A 123 14.51 -7.61 -1.56
CA SER A 123 13.45 -7.97 -2.51
C SER A 123 14.04 -8.69 -3.71
N VAL A 124 13.41 -9.78 -4.13
CA VAL A 124 13.86 -10.59 -5.25
C VAL A 124 12.70 -10.82 -6.20
N SER A 125 12.94 -10.74 -7.50
CA SER A 125 12.04 -11.28 -8.54
C SER A 125 12.88 -12.14 -9.47
N ALA A 126 12.59 -13.44 -9.50
CA ALA A 126 13.31 -14.45 -10.27
C ALA A 126 12.29 -15.45 -10.90
N THR A 127 12.35 -15.76 -12.19
CA THR A 127 13.34 -15.27 -13.15
C THR A 127 12.72 -14.69 -14.42
N LEU A 128 13.57 -14.00 -15.16
CA LEU A 128 13.36 -13.78 -16.59
C LEU A 128 14.33 -14.70 -17.33
N THR A 129 13.83 -15.81 -17.87
CA THR A 129 14.65 -16.75 -18.65
C THR A 129 15.25 -16.06 -19.87
N THR A 130 16.51 -16.36 -20.17
CA THR A 130 17.25 -15.86 -21.35
C THR A 130 17.93 -17.03 -22.06
N ASP A 131 18.81 -16.70 -22.99
CA ASP A 131 19.53 -17.66 -23.81
C ASP A 131 21.02 -17.32 -23.85
N TYR A 132 21.79 -18.29 -24.34
CA TYR A 132 23.21 -18.15 -24.58
C TYR A 132 23.58 -18.89 -25.86
N ASN A 133 24.57 -18.38 -26.57
CA ASN A 133 24.88 -18.87 -27.90
C ASN A 133 25.55 -20.25 -27.86
N ARG A 134 25.36 -21.00 -28.95
CA ARG A 134 25.83 -22.39 -29.10
C ARG A 134 27.35 -22.58 -28.94
N LYS A 135 28.17 -21.55 -29.14
CA LYS A 135 29.63 -21.69 -28.99
C LYS A 135 30.02 -21.61 -27.52
N VAL A 136 29.39 -20.73 -26.75
CA VAL A 136 29.58 -20.66 -25.29
C VAL A 136 29.09 -21.95 -24.63
N SER A 137 27.94 -22.50 -25.06
CA SER A 137 27.45 -23.77 -24.51
C SER A 137 28.35 -24.98 -24.75
N GLN A 138 29.27 -24.91 -25.71
CA GLN A 138 30.28 -25.96 -25.91
C GLN A 138 31.48 -25.84 -24.96
N VAL A 139 31.72 -24.65 -24.40
CA VAL A 139 32.86 -24.36 -23.51
C VAL A 139 32.43 -24.39 -22.04
N ASP A 140 31.25 -23.85 -21.74
CA ASP A 140 30.69 -23.75 -20.39
C ASP A 140 29.17 -23.99 -20.43
N PRO A 141 28.72 -25.25 -20.64
CA PRO A 141 27.31 -25.59 -20.73
C PRO A 141 26.58 -25.34 -19.41
N CYS A 142 25.37 -24.80 -19.50
CA CYS A 142 24.39 -24.80 -18.41
C CYS A 142 24.07 -26.25 -17.98
N GLY A 143 23.70 -26.41 -16.71
CA GLY A 143 23.44 -27.72 -16.12
C GLY A 143 22.21 -28.42 -16.70
N SER A 144 21.25 -27.70 -17.28
CA SER A 144 20.16 -28.27 -18.09
C SER A 144 20.65 -28.98 -19.37
N ASP A 145 21.83 -28.62 -19.87
CA ASP A 145 22.49 -29.28 -21.01
C ASP A 145 23.35 -30.48 -20.58
N LEU A 146 23.52 -30.68 -19.27
CA LEU A 146 24.30 -31.79 -18.72
C LEU A 146 23.41 -32.98 -18.39
N GLN A 147 24.05 -34.15 -18.30
CA GLN A 147 23.41 -35.39 -17.86
C GLN A 147 24.33 -36.10 -16.86
N PRO A 148 23.94 -36.22 -15.56
CA PRO A 148 22.68 -35.72 -14.99
C PRO A 148 22.62 -34.19 -14.98
N GLU A 149 21.39 -33.66 -15.01
CA GLU A 149 21.13 -32.22 -14.89
C GLU A 149 21.64 -31.67 -13.55
N SER A 150 22.21 -30.47 -13.55
CA SER A 150 22.86 -29.85 -12.38
C SER A 150 22.65 -28.35 -12.29
N GLY A 151 23.16 -27.73 -11.23
CA GLY A 151 23.17 -26.27 -11.07
C GLY A 151 21.88 -25.67 -10.53
N ILE A 152 22.00 -24.43 -10.05
CA ILE A 152 20.89 -23.65 -9.50
C ILE A 152 20.11 -22.96 -10.62
N GLY A 153 18.78 -22.99 -10.56
CA GLY A 153 17.89 -22.38 -11.55
C GLY A 153 16.66 -21.76 -10.89
N GLU A 154 15.73 -21.28 -11.74
CA GLU A 154 14.52 -20.54 -11.35
C GLU A 154 13.77 -21.17 -10.18
N TYR A 155 13.61 -22.51 -10.17
CA TYR A 155 12.97 -23.26 -9.09
C TYR A 155 13.41 -22.82 -7.68
N THR A 156 14.72 -22.59 -7.47
CA THR A 156 15.32 -22.47 -6.12
C THR A 156 15.93 -21.10 -5.83
N VAL A 157 16.28 -20.30 -6.85
CA VAL A 157 17.02 -19.04 -6.67
C VAL A 157 16.34 -18.12 -5.66
N THR A 158 15.04 -17.85 -5.82
CA THR A 158 14.31 -16.88 -4.99
C THR A 158 14.37 -17.21 -3.50
N ASP A 159 14.12 -18.47 -3.13
CA ASP A 159 14.14 -18.92 -1.74
C ASP A 159 15.54 -18.83 -1.11
N VAL A 160 16.59 -19.14 -1.88
CA VAL A 160 17.97 -19.01 -1.41
C VAL A 160 18.31 -17.55 -1.13
N LEU A 161 18.00 -16.64 -2.06
CA LEU A 161 18.35 -15.23 -1.91
C LEU A 161 17.55 -14.53 -0.82
N LEU A 162 16.24 -14.76 -0.79
CA LEU A 162 15.38 -14.18 0.25
C LEU A 162 15.68 -14.79 1.62
N GLY A 163 15.95 -16.10 1.69
CA GLY A 163 16.24 -16.77 2.95
C GLY A 163 17.62 -16.45 3.53
N CYS A 164 18.64 -16.25 2.69
CA CYS A 164 20.04 -16.30 3.14
C CYS A 164 20.81 -14.98 3.00
N SER A 165 20.15 -13.84 2.72
CA SER A 165 20.83 -12.56 2.52
C SER A 165 20.17 -11.40 3.24
N SER A 166 20.97 -10.49 3.79
CA SER A 166 20.51 -9.32 4.57
C SER A 166 20.67 -7.99 3.81
N SER A 167 21.22 -8.03 2.60
CA SER A 167 21.27 -6.91 1.65
C SER A 167 21.22 -7.42 0.21
N ALA A 168 20.87 -6.55 -0.73
CA ALA A 168 20.85 -6.88 -2.15
C ALA A 168 22.25 -7.26 -2.66
N ARG A 169 23.29 -6.57 -2.19
CA ARG A 169 24.68 -6.89 -2.53
C ARG A 169 25.11 -8.25 -2.00
N GLU A 170 24.76 -8.58 -0.76
CA GLU A 170 25.04 -9.90 -0.20
C GLU A 170 24.32 -11.00 -0.99
N ALA A 171 23.10 -10.77 -1.47
CA ALA A 171 22.38 -11.69 -2.33
C ALA A 171 23.07 -11.87 -3.71
N VAL A 172 23.58 -10.79 -4.31
CA VAL A 172 24.38 -10.86 -5.55
C VAL A 172 25.64 -11.71 -5.34
N GLU A 173 26.39 -11.44 -4.28
CA GLU A 173 27.62 -12.16 -3.95
C GLU A 173 27.36 -13.63 -3.59
N LEU A 174 26.29 -13.91 -2.84
CA LEU A 174 25.85 -15.25 -2.51
C LEU A 174 25.52 -16.05 -3.76
N LEU A 175 24.66 -15.51 -4.65
CA LEU A 175 24.30 -16.20 -5.88
C LEU A 175 25.54 -16.48 -6.73
N GLY A 176 26.40 -15.49 -6.88
CA GLY A 176 27.67 -15.63 -7.61
C GLY A 176 28.53 -16.77 -7.06
N SER A 177 28.68 -16.86 -5.74
CA SER A 177 29.46 -17.92 -5.09
C SER A 177 28.85 -19.32 -5.29
N ILE A 178 27.52 -19.43 -5.24
CA ILE A 178 26.82 -20.70 -5.47
C ILE A 178 27.00 -21.13 -6.91
N ILE A 179 26.96 -20.21 -7.87
CA ILE A 179 27.16 -20.50 -9.29
C ILE A 179 28.60 -20.92 -9.56
N ASP A 180 29.57 -20.28 -8.93
CA ASP A 180 30.99 -20.66 -9.07
C ASP A 180 31.23 -22.10 -8.57
N GLU A 181 30.50 -22.57 -7.56
CA GLU A 181 30.62 -23.92 -6.98
C GLU A 181 29.74 -24.98 -7.66
N HIS A 182 28.47 -24.65 -7.92
CA HIS A 182 27.45 -25.61 -8.35
C HIS A 182 27.00 -25.43 -9.80
N GLY A 183 27.34 -24.32 -10.43
CA GLY A 183 26.89 -23.93 -11.76
C GLY A 183 25.44 -23.46 -11.81
N ASN A 184 25.07 -22.92 -12.96
CA ASN A 184 23.71 -22.54 -13.34
C ASN A 184 23.00 -23.73 -13.97
N TYR A 185 21.71 -23.92 -13.67
CA TYR A 185 20.83 -24.83 -14.42
C TYR A 185 20.53 -24.26 -15.80
N ASP A 186 20.25 -22.97 -15.89
CA ASP A 186 19.82 -22.23 -17.08
C ASP A 186 20.31 -20.77 -17.04
N CYS A 187 20.02 -20.01 -18.10
CA CYS A 187 20.36 -18.60 -18.20
C CYS A 187 19.15 -17.74 -17.85
N ASN A 188 19.33 -16.79 -16.93
CA ASN A 188 18.26 -15.95 -16.41
C ASN A 188 18.73 -14.54 -16.12
N GLN A 189 17.78 -13.61 -16.05
CA GLN A 189 17.92 -12.36 -15.33
C GLN A 189 17.08 -12.35 -14.06
N ILE A 190 17.63 -11.76 -13.01
CA ILE A 190 17.05 -11.76 -11.67
C ILE A 190 17.17 -10.33 -11.12
N ILE A 191 16.06 -9.78 -10.62
CA ILE A 191 16.08 -8.51 -9.89
C ILE A 191 16.36 -8.80 -8.42
N ILE A 192 17.32 -8.07 -7.86
CA ILE A 192 17.66 -8.10 -6.44
C ILE A 192 17.76 -6.65 -5.96
N ALA A 193 16.93 -6.26 -5.00
CA ALA A 193 16.85 -4.87 -4.55
C ALA A 193 16.77 -4.75 -3.04
N ASP A 194 17.26 -3.65 -2.50
CA ASP A 194 17.03 -3.23 -1.11
C ASP A 194 16.88 -1.69 -1.06
N ALA A 195 16.86 -1.11 0.14
CA ALA A 195 16.72 0.34 0.33
C ALA A 195 17.82 1.20 -0.32
N SER A 196 18.93 0.59 -0.76
CA SER A 196 20.10 1.29 -1.28
C SER A 196 20.35 0.97 -2.76
N GLU A 197 20.36 -0.31 -3.11
CA GLU A 197 20.77 -0.78 -4.43
C GLU A 197 19.67 -1.59 -5.12
N THR A 198 19.62 -1.49 -6.45
CA THR A 198 18.78 -2.36 -7.28
C THR A 198 19.65 -2.96 -8.36
N TRP A 199 19.78 -4.28 -8.35
CA TRP A 199 20.63 -5.04 -9.25
C TRP A 199 19.79 -5.82 -10.25
N VAL A 200 20.34 -5.96 -11.46
CA VAL A 200 19.99 -7.06 -12.36
C VAL A 200 21.15 -8.04 -12.40
N PHE A 201 20.93 -9.24 -11.88
CA PHE A 201 21.86 -10.36 -11.95
C PHE A 201 21.55 -11.17 -13.21
N MET A 202 22.58 -11.50 -14.00
CA MET A 202 22.48 -12.23 -15.26
C MET A 202 23.31 -13.52 -15.17
N GLN A 203 22.65 -14.67 -15.23
CA GLN A 203 23.28 -15.98 -15.43
C GLN A 203 23.55 -16.15 -16.93
N LEU A 204 24.83 -16.20 -17.33
CA LEU A 204 25.25 -16.06 -18.73
C LEU A 204 25.63 -17.39 -19.40
N SER A 205 26.08 -18.37 -18.63
CA SER A 205 26.43 -19.73 -19.07
C SER A 205 26.55 -20.65 -17.86
N GLY A 206 27.12 -21.86 -18.00
CA GLY A 206 27.26 -22.84 -16.92
C GLY A 206 27.82 -22.31 -15.60
N HIS A 207 28.87 -21.48 -15.63
CA HIS A 207 29.49 -20.90 -14.43
C HIS A 207 29.80 -19.41 -14.60
N GLN A 208 29.36 -18.78 -15.69
CA GLN A 208 29.57 -17.34 -15.88
C GLN A 208 28.31 -16.55 -15.56
N TRP A 209 28.52 -15.42 -14.92
CA TRP A 209 27.48 -14.53 -14.48
C TRP A 209 28.02 -13.09 -14.39
N CYS A 210 27.13 -12.11 -14.47
CA CYS A 210 27.43 -10.73 -14.14
C CYS A 210 26.20 -10.06 -13.52
N ALA A 211 26.41 -9.07 -12.66
CA ALA A 211 25.35 -8.31 -12.02
C ALA A 211 25.64 -6.83 -12.17
N VAL A 212 24.65 -6.05 -12.60
CA VAL A 212 24.76 -4.61 -12.80
C VAL A 212 23.88 -3.88 -11.80
N ASN A 213 24.45 -2.94 -11.06
CA ASN A 213 23.73 -2.06 -10.15
C ASN A 213 23.00 -0.98 -10.95
N LEU A 214 21.72 -1.20 -11.22
CA LEU A 214 20.90 -0.33 -12.06
C LEU A 214 20.75 1.08 -11.47
N THR A 215 20.63 1.20 -10.15
CA THR A 215 20.51 2.51 -9.50
C THR A 215 21.78 3.35 -9.59
N ALA A 216 22.95 2.71 -9.62
CA ALA A 216 24.22 3.41 -9.80
C ALA A 216 24.53 3.65 -11.29
N ALA A 217 24.32 2.64 -12.14
CA ALA A 217 24.71 2.67 -13.55
C ALA A 217 23.73 3.48 -14.42
N ALA A 218 22.46 3.52 -14.07
CA ALA A 218 21.40 3.96 -14.96
C ALA A 218 20.25 4.72 -14.27
N PRO A 219 20.53 5.68 -13.36
CA PRO A 219 19.49 6.32 -12.57
C PRO A 219 18.51 7.15 -13.42
N ASP A 220 18.91 7.57 -14.62
CA ASP A 220 18.13 8.35 -15.58
C ASP A 220 17.54 7.52 -16.73
N LYS A 221 17.55 6.18 -16.62
CA LYS A 221 17.13 5.27 -17.69
C LYS A 221 15.92 4.43 -17.30
N VAL A 222 15.39 3.74 -18.30
CA VAL A 222 14.40 2.66 -18.16
C VAL A 222 14.92 1.39 -18.83
N SER A 223 14.32 0.25 -18.48
CA SER A 223 14.53 -1.04 -19.13
C SER A 223 13.19 -1.74 -19.38
N VAL A 224 13.11 -2.43 -20.52
CA VAL A 224 12.11 -3.46 -20.79
C VAL A 224 12.84 -4.67 -21.34
N ASN A 225 12.84 -5.75 -20.58
CA ASN A 225 13.47 -7.00 -20.98
C ASN A 225 12.41 -8.08 -21.25
N PRO A 226 12.31 -8.62 -22.46
CA PRO A 226 11.37 -9.67 -22.80
C PRO A 226 12.08 -11.00 -23.14
N ASN A 227 12.85 -11.58 -22.22
CA ASN A 227 13.62 -12.83 -22.42
C ASN A 227 14.70 -12.73 -23.51
N MET A 228 15.51 -11.67 -23.46
CA MET A 228 16.58 -11.45 -24.42
C MET A 228 17.94 -11.45 -23.73
N GLY A 229 18.81 -12.43 -24.06
CA GLY A 229 20.19 -12.48 -23.56
C GLY A 229 21.13 -11.49 -24.26
N ASN A 230 20.72 -10.95 -25.42
CA ASN A 230 21.50 -10.05 -26.27
C ASN A 230 21.21 -8.56 -26.07
N LEU A 231 20.56 -8.18 -24.96
CA LEU A 231 20.32 -6.77 -24.63
C LEU A 231 21.61 -6.11 -24.14
N LYS A 232 22.16 -5.20 -24.93
CA LYS A 232 23.46 -4.58 -24.68
C LYS A 232 23.40 -3.56 -23.55
N PHE A 233 24.47 -3.53 -22.76
CA PHE A 233 24.72 -2.53 -21.73
C PHE A 233 26.22 -2.24 -21.71
N ASN A 234 26.58 -0.96 -21.81
CA ASN A 234 27.98 -0.54 -21.70
C ASN A 234 28.20 0.08 -20.31
N VAL A 235 28.80 -0.70 -19.42
CA VAL A 235 29.11 -0.30 -18.05
C VAL A 235 30.56 -0.65 -17.74
N ASP A 236 31.16 0.02 -16.74
CA ASP A 236 32.50 -0.35 -16.27
C ASP A 236 32.44 -1.66 -15.48
N LEU A 237 32.91 -2.73 -16.11
CA LEU A 237 32.97 -4.07 -15.51
C LEU A 237 33.96 -4.14 -14.33
N ASN A 238 34.87 -3.18 -14.20
CA ASN A 238 35.90 -3.17 -13.15
C ASN A 238 35.51 -2.31 -11.93
N ASP A 239 34.41 -1.57 -11.99
CA ASP A 239 33.92 -0.81 -10.83
C ASP A 239 32.93 -1.67 -10.03
N PRO A 240 33.29 -2.15 -8.83
CA PRO A 240 32.43 -3.01 -8.01
C PRO A 240 31.15 -2.32 -7.51
N ASN A 241 31.05 -0.98 -7.61
CA ASN A 241 29.81 -0.26 -7.33
C ASN A 241 28.80 -0.36 -8.48
N ILE A 242 29.31 -0.60 -9.70
CA ILE A 242 28.53 -0.65 -10.94
C ILE A 242 28.29 -2.10 -11.37
N CYS A 243 29.31 -2.95 -11.32
CA CYS A 243 29.26 -4.31 -11.81
C CYS A 243 30.04 -5.28 -10.91
N VAL A 244 29.47 -6.45 -10.66
CA VAL A 244 30.16 -7.60 -10.07
C VAL A 244 29.98 -8.80 -11.00
N HIS A 245 31.02 -9.58 -11.26
CA HIS A 245 30.94 -10.66 -12.24
C HIS A 245 31.88 -11.82 -11.93
N SER A 246 31.66 -12.95 -12.61
CA SER A 246 32.50 -14.14 -12.50
C SER A 246 33.93 -13.88 -12.99
N ALA A 247 34.93 -14.51 -12.35
CA ALA A 247 36.35 -14.27 -12.65
C ALA A 247 36.77 -14.65 -14.09
N LYS A 248 36.03 -15.56 -14.74
CA LYS A 248 36.33 -16.06 -16.10
C LYS A 248 35.42 -15.47 -17.19
N LEU A 249 34.66 -14.42 -16.89
CA LEU A 249 33.71 -13.79 -17.82
C LEU A 249 34.31 -13.57 -19.23
N GLU A 250 35.42 -12.85 -19.34
CA GLU A 250 36.02 -12.59 -20.65
C GLU A 250 36.73 -13.84 -21.23
N GLN A 251 37.32 -14.68 -20.37
CA GLN A 251 38.09 -15.84 -20.82
C GLN A 251 37.17 -16.88 -21.49
N THR A 252 35.99 -17.13 -20.94
CA THR A 252 35.03 -18.11 -21.50
C THR A 252 34.62 -17.76 -22.93
N VAL A 253 34.35 -16.48 -23.23
CA VAL A 253 33.97 -16.04 -24.58
C VAL A 253 35.17 -15.94 -25.53
N LYS A 254 36.39 -15.73 -25.02
CA LYS A 254 37.62 -15.88 -25.80
C LYS A 254 37.81 -17.34 -26.22
N ASP A 255 37.62 -18.28 -25.29
CA ASP A 255 37.74 -19.72 -25.54
C ASP A 255 36.66 -20.22 -26.53
N ALA A 256 35.44 -19.68 -26.43
CA ALA A 256 34.35 -19.95 -27.36
C ALA A 256 34.54 -19.28 -28.75
N GLY A 257 35.43 -18.29 -28.86
CA GLY A 257 35.61 -17.50 -30.09
C GLY A 257 34.40 -16.61 -30.40
N THR A 258 33.76 -16.05 -29.37
CA THR A 258 32.59 -15.16 -29.45
C THR A 258 32.82 -13.78 -28.85
N ALA A 259 33.99 -13.51 -28.27
CA ALA A 259 34.30 -12.23 -27.66
C ALA A 259 34.08 -11.04 -28.63
N THR A 260 33.22 -10.12 -28.23
CA THR A 260 32.89 -8.86 -28.92
C THR A 260 33.13 -7.70 -27.98
N TYR A 261 33.44 -6.52 -28.52
CA TYR A 261 33.86 -5.36 -27.74
C TYR A 261 33.20 -4.09 -28.28
N PHE A 262 32.91 -3.14 -27.38
CA PHE A 262 32.37 -1.83 -27.76
C PHE A 262 33.42 -0.93 -28.42
N ASP A 263 34.69 -1.16 -28.11
CA ASP A 263 35.83 -0.39 -28.62
C ASP A 263 36.79 -1.24 -29.47
N ALA A 264 37.60 -0.57 -30.29
CA ALA A 264 38.54 -1.23 -31.21
C ALA A 264 39.77 -1.78 -30.48
N GLU A 265 40.11 -1.19 -29.33
CA GLU A 265 41.22 -1.53 -28.45
C GLU A 265 40.97 -2.81 -27.63
N LYS A 266 39.73 -3.32 -27.63
CA LYS A 266 39.23 -4.47 -26.90
C LYS A 266 39.34 -4.32 -25.38
N THR A 267 38.99 -3.14 -24.87
CA THR A 267 39.02 -2.84 -23.43
C THR A 267 37.66 -2.94 -22.74
N GLN A 268 36.57 -2.78 -23.48
CA GLN A 268 35.19 -2.87 -23.00
C GLN A 268 34.49 -4.06 -23.66
N LEU A 269 34.38 -5.16 -22.93
CA LEU A 269 33.69 -6.36 -23.38
C LEU A 269 32.20 -6.07 -23.58
N ASP A 270 31.66 -6.39 -24.75
CA ASP A 270 30.22 -6.43 -25.00
C ASP A 270 29.70 -7.80 -24.53
N VAL A 271 29.33 -7.87 -23.24
CA VAL A 271 28.89 -9.11 -22.58
C VAL A 271 27.69 -9.70 -23.31
N ALA A 272 26.69 -8.89 -23.61
CA ALA A 272 25.44 -9.34 -24.24
C ALA A 272 25.67 -9.96 -25.61
N SER A 273 26.45 -9.29 -26.49
CA SER A 273 26.75 -9.83 -27.82
C SER A 273 27.72 -11.04 -27.77
N SER A 274 28.54 -11.14 -26.73
CA SER A 274 29.50 -12.24 -26.57
C SER A 274 28.85 -13.54 -26.05
N TYR A 275 27.79 -13.41 -25.26
CA TYR A 275 27.08 -14.51 -24.60
C TYR A 275 25.72 -14.82 -25.21
N GLY A 276 24.84 -13.84 -25.40
CA GLY A 276 23.44 -14.06 -25.76
C GLY A 276 23.21 -14.63 -27.16
N ASP A 277 22.03 -15.20 -27.40
CA ASP A 277 21.64 -15.57 -28.75
C ASP A 277 21.28 -14.30 -29.55
N SER A 278 21.77 -14.22 -30.78
CA SER A 278 21.44 -13.15 -31.72
C SER A 278 19.97 -13.13 -32.15
N ASN A 279 19.25 -14.25 -32.00
CA ASN A 279 17.88 -14.41 -32.47
C ASN A 279 16.94 -15.01 -31.40
N PRO A 280 16.59 -14.23 -30.35
CA PRO A 280 15.65 -14.66 -29.30
C PRO A 280 14.24 -14.95 -29.82
N GLY A 281 13.87 -14.35 -30.96
CA GLY A 281 12.66 -14.68 -31.71
C GLY A 281 11.60 -13.58 -31.74
N PRO A 282 10.53 -13.77 -32.55
CA PRO A 282 9.62 -12.67 -32.83
C PRO A 282 8.78 -12.18 -31.65
N ALA A 283 8.47 -13.07 -30.70
CA ALA A 283 7.68 -12.69 -29.52
C ALA A 283 8.46 -11.73 -28.62
N GLN A 284 9.75 -12.01 -28.43
CA GLN A 284 10.69 -11.23 -27.64
C GLN A 284 10.91 -9.84 -28.27
N PHE A 285 11.27 -9.80 -29.56
CA PHE A 285 11.46 -8.54 -30.27
C PHE A 285 10.19 -7.67 -30.33
N THR A 286 9.02 -8.29 -30.47
CA THR A 286 7.75 -7.54 -30.48
C THR A 286 7.47 -6.89 -29.14
N ARG A 287 7.64 -7.64 -28.03
CA ARG A 287 7.49 -7.09 -26.68
C ARG A 287 8.51 -5.99 -26.38
N TYR A 288 9.74 -6.14 -26.86
CA TYR A 288 10.76 -5.09 -26.75
C TYR A 288 10.31 -3.79 -27.44
N ALA A 289 9.80 -3.89 -28.67
CA ALA A 289 9.29 -2.74 -29.42
C ALA A 289 8.06 -2.09 -28.76
N GLN A 290 7.13 -2.91 -28.23
CA GLN A 290 5.97 -2.44 -27.48
C GLN A 290 6.38 -1.68 -26.20
N GLY A 291 7.34 -2.22 -25.45
CA GLY A 291 7.89 -1.57 -24.26
C GLY A 291 8.55 -0.22 -24.58
N HIS A 292 9.39 -0.19 -25.61
CA HIS A 292 9.99 1.04 -26.12
C HIS A 292 8.95 2.11 -26.47
N ALA A 293 7.90 1.72 -27.20
CA ALA A 293 6.79 2.62 -27.52
C ALA A 293 6.07 3.12 -26.25
N TYR A 294 5.82 2.23 -25.28
CA TYR A 294 5.16 2.59 -24.01
C TYR A 294 5.94 3.66 -23.22
N PHE A 295 7.26 3.54 -23.18
CA PHE A 295 8.15 4.52 -22.54
C PHE A 295 8.41 5.78 -23.39
N GLY A 296 7.69 5.94 -24.51
CA GLY A 296 7.80 7.10 -25.39
C GLY A 296 9.07 7.13 -26.25
N ALA A 297 9.79 6.02 -26.33
CA ALA A 297 11.02 5.87 -27.10
C ALA A 297 10.87 4.75 -28.15
N PRO A 298 9.90 4.85 -29.09
CA PRO A 298 9.65 3.82 -30.08
C PRO A 298 10.91 3.57 -30.94
N LEU A 299 11.06 2.34 -31.41
CA LEU A 299 12.18 1.97 -32.29
C LEU A 299 12.13 2.81 -33.57
N ALA A 300 13.31 3.26 -34.03
CA ALA A 300 13.42 4.06 -35.23
C ALA A 300 13.14 3.22 -36.48
N GLU A 301 12.55 3.85 -37.51
CA GLU A 301 12.37 3.20 -38.80
C GLU A 301 13.72 2.72 -39.37
N GLY A 302 13.76 1.50 -39.89
CA GLY A 302 14.98 0.88 -40.42
C GLY A 302 15.88 0.21 -39.38
N THR A 303 15.59 0.32 -38.08
CA THR A 303 16.32 -0.43 -37.02
C THR A 303 15.62 -1.72 -36.61
N TYR A 304 14.53 -2.08 -37.27
CA TYR A 304 13.80 -3.33 -37.04
C TYR A 304 13.18 -3.85 -38.34
N THR A 305 12.89 -5.16 -38.36
CA THR A 305 12.17 -5.81 -39.46
C THR A 305 10.83 -6.33 -38.96
N MET A 306 9.74 -6.01 -39.65
CA MET A 306 8.42 -6.59 -39.38
C MET A 306 8.21 -7.88 -40.18
N GLY A 307 7.74 -8.91 -39.48
CA GLY A 307 7.20 -10.12 -40.08
C GLY A 307 5.70 -10.28 -39.78
N THR A 308 5.12 -11.39 -40.25
CA THR A 308 3.68 -11.67 -40.09
C THR A 308 3.27 -11.98 -38.64
N ARG A 309 4.25 -12.27 -37.77
CA ARG A 309 4.06 -12.59 -36.35
C ARG A 309 4.67 -11.55 -35.40
N GLY A 310 4.96 -10.37 -35.93
CA GLY A 310 5.57 -9.26 -35.18
C GLY A 310 6.98 -8.96 -35.65
N VAL A 311 7.76 -8.28 -34.82
CA VAL A 311 9.15 -7.89 -35.13
C VAL A 311 10.02 -9.14 -35.22
N THR A 312 10.82 -9.30 -36.26
CA THR A 312 11.68 -10.49 -36.48
C THR A 312 13.17 -10.22 -36.27
N SER A 313 13.58 -8.96 -36.21
CA SER A 313 14.95 -8.56 -35.93
C SER A 313 14.98 -7.12 -35.44
N ILE A 314 15.94 -6.81 -34.56
CA ILE A 314 16.24 -5.45 -34.10
C ILE A 314 17.74 -5.22 -34.23
N THR A 315 18.12 -4.04 -34.70
CA THR A 315 19.51 -3.58 -34.72
C THR A 315 19.88 -3.02 -33.37
N ASP A 316 20.98 -3.52 -32.79
CA ASP A 316 21.61 -2.99 -31.56
C ASP A 316 20.64 -2.85 -30.35
N PRO A 317 19.93 -3.92 -29.95
CA PRO A 317 18.99 -3.86 -28.84
C PRO A 317 19.73 -3.57 -27.52
N GLN A 318 19.24 -2.60 -26.75
CA GLN A 318 19.82 -2.14 -25.49
C GLN A 318 19.01 -2.62 -24.28
N LEU A 319 19.69 -3.02 -23.21
CA LEU A 319 19.07 -3.31 -21.92
C LEU A 319 18.52 -2.04 -21.29
N LEU A 320 19.26 -0.93 -21.42
CA LEU A 320 18.96 0.35 -20.80
C LEU A 320 18.81 1.41 -21.88
N PHE A 321 17.72 2.17 -21.84
CA PHE A 321 17.47 3.23 -22.81
C PHE A 321 16.89 4.49 -22.17
N THR A 322 17.05 5.61 -22.87
CA THR A 322 16.49 6.89 -22.42
C THR A 322 15.01 6.93 -22.79
N PRO A 323 14.10 7.12 -21.82
CA PRO A 323 12.67 7.24 -22.13
C PRO A 323 12.38 8.55 -22.86
N GLY A 324 11.24 8.61 -23.58
CA GLY A 324 10.80 9.82 -24.29
C GLY A 324 10.25 10.92 -23.37
N LYS A 325 10.07 10.63 -22.09
CA LYS A 325 9.59 11.56 -21.05
C LYS A 325 10.14 11.17 -19.68
N THR A 326 10.00 12.07 -18.71
CA THR A 326 10.22 11.83 -17.28
C THR A 326 8.90 11.98 -16.51
N GLY A 327 8.92 11.79 -15.18
CA GLY A 327 7.75 11.88 -14.32
C GLY A 327 6.87 10.63 -14.38
N PHE A 328 7.48 9.44 -14.54
CA PHE A 328 6.74 8.18 -14.48
C PHE A 328 6.20 7.95 -13.08
N THR A 329 4.89 7.77 -12.98
CA THR A 329 4.22 7.43 -11.74
C THR A 329 4.29 5.92 -11.49
N LEU A 330 3.97 5.48 -10.26
CA LEU A 330 3.80 4.07 -9.94
C LEU A 330 2.78 3.36 -10.86
N MET A 331 1.68 4.05 -11.19
CA MET A 331 0.69 3.53 -12.14
C MET A 331 1.29 3.33 -13.53
N ASN A 332 2.19 4.23 -13.98
CA ASN A 332 2.91 4.01 -15.24
C ASN A 332 3.82 2.78 -15.17
N ALA A 333 4.46 2.52 -14.04
CA ALA A 333 5.31 1.34 -13.86
C ALA A 333 4.51 0.03 -13.99
N MET A 334 3.40 -0.10 -13.26
CA MET A 334 2.51 -1.27 -13.32
C MET A 334 1.93 -1.47 -14.72
N LYS A 335 1.53 -0.38 -15.38
CA LYS A 335 0.96 -0.43 -16.73
C LYS A 335 1.96 -0.80 -17.81
N ALA A 336 3.26 -0.66 -17.57
CA ALA A 336 4.29 -1.16 -18.49
C ALA A 336 4.18 -2.68 -18.67
N LEU A 337 3.87 -3.42 -17.60
CA LEU A 337 3.63 -4.87 -17.63
C LEU A 337 2.31 -5.25 -18.32
N CYS A 338 1.44 -4.29 -18.62
CA CYS A 338 0.18 -4.50 -19.32
C CYS A 338 0.24 -4.12 -20.81
N ALA A 339 1.35 -3.53 -21.27
CA ALA A 339 1.42 -2.88 -22.58
C ALA A 339 1.24 -3.88 -23.74
N ARG A 340 0.60 -3.42 -24.81
CA ARG A 340 0.35 -4.24 -26.02
C ARG A 340 0.72 -3.53 -27.31
N GLY A 341 1.41 -2.39 -27.21
CA GLY A 341 1.81 -1.56 -28.36
C GLY A 341 0.67 -0.70 -28.90
N GLU A 342 -0.31 -0.34 -28.06
CA GLU A 342 -1.50 0.42 -28.43
C GLU A 342 -1.17 1.63 -29.31
N GLY A 343 -1.81 1.71 -30.48
CA GLY A 343 -1.65 2.85 -31.40
C GLY A 343 -0.35 2.87 -32.18
N THR A 344 0.41 1.77 -32.19
CA THR A 344 1.66 1.61 -32.97
C THR A 344 1.56 0.49 -34.00
N ASP A 345 2.59 0.34 -34.83
CA ASP A 345 2.73 -0.80 -35.75
C ASP A 345 2.89 -2.15 -35.03
N PHE A 346 3.12 -2.13 -33.71
CA PHE A 346 3.29 -3.31 -32.85
C PHE A 346 2.02 -3.67 -32.06
N ASP A 347 0.90 -3.01 -32.36
CA ASP A 347 -0.35 -3.14 -31.60
C ASP A 347 -0.95 -4.55 -31.74
N ALA A 348 -0.89 -5.32 -30.65
CA ALA A 348 -1.42 -6.68 -30.58
C ALA A 348 -2.96 -6.73 -30.49
N ASN A 349 -3.64 -5.58 -30.32
CA ASN A 349 -5.11 -5.50 -30.40
C ASN A 349 -5.60 -5.55 -31.84
N THR A 350 -4.82 -4.99 -32.77
CA THR A 350 -5.13 -4.98 -34.20
C THR A 350 -4.49 -6.15 -34.94
N HIS A 351 -3.44 -6.76 -34.38
CA HIS A 351 -2.72 -7.90 -34.95
C HIS A 351 -2.78 -9.16 -34.08
N LYS A 352 -3.74 -10.05 -34.36
CA LYS A 352 -4.00 -11.28 -33.55
C LYS A 352 -2.82 -12.25 -33.40
N GLY A 353 -1.78 -12.14 -34.24
CA GLY A 353 -0.61 -13.02 -34.18
C GLY A 353 0.56 -12.48 -33.36
N PHE A 354 0.46 -11.25 -32.86
CA PHE A 354 1.54 -10.59 -32.13
C PHE A 354 1.48 -10.99 -30.66
N TYR A 355 2.63 -11.39 -30.13
CA TYR A 355 2.78 -11.68 -28.71
C TYR A 355 3.01 -10.36 -27.97
N SER A 356 2.19 -10.06 -26.96
CA SER A 356 2.25 -8.82 -26.20
C SER A 356 2.80 -9.00 -24.79
N ILE A 357 3.23 -7.90 -24.15
CA ILE A 357 3.69 -7.93 -22.75
C ILE A 357 2.53 -8.35 -21.85
N GLY A 358 1.46 -7.53 -21.81
CA GLY A 358 0.20 -7.95 -21.20
C GLY A 358 -0.48 -8.95 -22.13
N ASN A 359 -0.65 -10.20 -21.71
CA ASN A 359 -1.21 -11.24 -22.55
C ASN A 359 -1.95 -12.32 -21.73
N ASN A 360 -2.56 -13.27 -22.44
CA ASN A 360 -3.37 -14.29 -21.79
C ASN A 360 -2.57 -15.42 -21.13
N ARG A 361 -1.24 -15.36 -21.07
CA ARG A 361 -0.37 -16.36 -20.45
C ARG A 361 0.35 -15.83 -19.21
N ASN A 362 0.17 -14.56 -18.86
CA ASN A 362 0.70 -14.06 -17.60
C ASN A 362 0.08 -14.85 -16.42
N VAL A 363 0.84 -15.19 -15.38
CA VAL A 363 0.32 -15.94 -14.21
C VAL A 363 0.51 -15.20 -12.89
N GLU A 364 1.42 -14.24 -12.86
CA GLU A 364 1.55 -13.24 -11.81
C GLU A 364 2.16 -11.96 -12.41
N GLY A 365 2.10 -10.87 -11.65
CA GLY A 365 3.02 -9.78 -11.84
C GLY A 365 3.31 -9.05 -10.54
N ASN A 366 4.58 -8.72 -10.34
CA ASN A 366 5.06 -8.01 -9.17
C ASN A 366 5.70 -6.67 -9.56
N MET A 367 5.57 -5.66 -8.70
CA MET A 367 6.24 -4.37 -8.84
C MET A 367 6.76 -3.92 -7.48
N PHE A 368 8.07 -3.83 -7.33
CA PHE A 368 8.71 -3.25 -6.17
C PHE A 368 8.82 -1.73 -6.35
N GLN A 369 8.19 -1.00 -5.44
CA GLN A 369 8.45 0.42 -5.22
C GLN A 369 9.53 0.53 -4.16
N VAL A 370 10.77 0.78 -4.58
CA VAL A 370 11.93 0.89 -3.70
C VAL A 370 12.20 2.35 -3.40
N ARG A 371 12.18 2.69 -2.12
CA ARG A 371 12.23 4.08 -1.62
C ARG A 371 13.54 4.29 -0.88
N GLN A 372 14.46 4.97 -1.55
CA GLN A 372 15.83 5.10 -1.07
C GLN A 372 15.91 5.92 0.22
N GLY A 373 16.76 5.49 1.14
CA GLY A 373 17.01 6.19 2.42
C GLY A 373 15.97 5.95 3.51
N MET A 374 14.95 5.12 3.28
CA MET A 374 14.04 4.66 4.32
C MET A 374 14.61 3.46 5.09
N SER A 375 14.04 3.14 6.27
CA SER A 375 14.41 1.92 7.00
C SER A 375 14.00 0.68 6.21
N SER A 376 14.81 -0.38 6.26
CA SER A 376 14.67 -1.56 5.39
C SER A 376 13.33 -2.28 5.53
N ASP A 377 12.71 -2.21 6.70
CA ASP A 377 11.40 -2.79 7.00
C ASP A 377 10.24 -2.12 6.25
N ILE A 378 10.42 -0.89 5.78
CA ILE A 378 9.40 -0.15 5.02
C ILE A 378 9.91 0.39 3.69
N ALA A 379 11.20 0.31 3.39
CA ALA A 379 11.78 0.92 2.19
C ALA A 379 11.15 0.39 0.89
N THR A 380 10.78 -0.88 0.85
CA THR A 380 10.11 -1.48 -0.31
C THR A 380 8.65 -1.76 -0.01
N ILE A 381 7.78 -1.27 -0.89
CA ILE A 381 6.39 -1.74 -1.00
C ILE A 381 6.35 -2.72 -2.17
N GLN A 382 6.00 -3.97 -1.90
CA GLN A 382 5.71 -4.95 -2.94
C GLN A 382 4.26 -4.75 -3.37
N TRP A 383 4.08 -4.46 -4.65
CA TRP A 383 2.77 -4.41 -5.26
C TRP A 383 2.58 -5.71 -6.04
N GLU A 384 1.65 -6.55 -5.58
CA GLU A 384 1.51 -7.93 -6.05
C GLU A 384 0.19 -8.12 -6.78
N ASN A 385 0.24 -8.64 -8.00
CA ASN A 385 -0.93 -9.03 -8.76
C ASN A 385 -0.89 -10.54 -9.06
N LEU A 386 -1.81 -11.28 -8.45
CA LEU A 386 -2.01 -12.68 -8.76
C LEU A 386 -2.80 -12.86 -10.06
N SER A 387 -2.45 -13.90 -10.82
CA SER A 387 -2.97 -14.14 -12.17
C SER A 387 -2.60 -13.03 -13.18
N ARG A 388 -3.29 -13.01 -14.32
CA ARG A 388 -2.98 -12.18 -15.48
C ARG A 388 -3.03 -10.68 -15.18
N VAL A 389 -1.94 -9.96 -15.51
CA VAL A 389 -1.76 -8.53 -15.22
C VAL A 389 -2.67 -7.60 -16.03
N GLU A 390 -3.04 -7.96 -17.27
CA GLU A 390 -3.75 -7.05 -18.17
C GLU A 390 -5.11 -6.59 -17.61
N PHE A 391 -5.89 -7.51 -17.04
CA PHE A 391 -7.11 -7.20 -16.30
C PHE A 391 -6.96 -7.58 -14.81
N GLY A 392 -5.76 -7.38 -14.29
CA GLY A 392 -5.39 -7.57 -12.88
C GLY A 392 -5.41 -6.28 -12.05
N LEU A 393 -5.07 -6.45 -10.77
CA LEU A 393 -4.99 -5.40 -9.76
C LEU A 393 -3.79 -5.70 -8.83
N PHE A 394 -2.88 -4.74 -8.70
CA PHE A 394 -1.72 -4.86 -7.83
C PHE A 394 -2.07 -4.41 -6.41
N ILE A 395 -1.97 -5.32 -5.45
CA ILE A 395 -2.27 -5.09 -4.03
C ILE A 395 -0.99 -4.75 -3.28
N PRO A 396 -0.95 -3.65 -2.49
CA PRO A 396 0.25 -3.27 -1.75
C PRO A 396 0.48 -4.16 -0.52
N SER A 397 1.75 -4.48 -0.28
CA SER A 397 2.23 -5.08 0.95
C SER A 397 3.55 -4.47 1.40
N TYR A 398 3.66 -4.23 2.71
CA TYR A 398 4.95 -4.08 3.37
C TYR A 398 5.50 -5.47 3.67
N SER A 399 5.91 -6.18 2.62
CA SER A 399 6.25 -7.63 2.68
C SER A 399 7.32 -7.97 3.72
N ALA A 400 8.31 -7.09 3.93
CA ALA A 400 9.33 -7.25 4.98
C ALA A 400 8.72 -7.38 6.39
N LEU A 401 7.54 -6.81 6.62
CA LEU A 401 6.85 -6.78 7.92
C LEU A 401 5.70 -7.79 8.03
N LEU A 402 5.30 -8.44 6.92
CA LEU A 402 4.19 -9.38 6.96
C LEU A 402 4.57 -10.64 7.75
N THR A 403 3.68 -11.06 8.64
CA THR A 403 3.77 -12.34 9.38
C THR A 403 2.53 -13.21 9.18
N GLU A 404 1.48 -12.68 8.56
CA GLU A 404 0.28 -13.42 8.19
C GLU A 404 -0.38 -12.83 6.94
N VAL A 405 -1.16 -13.65 6.26
CA VAL A 405 -2.03 -13.26 5.15
C VAL A 405 -3.43 -13.81 5.39
N ASP A 406 -4.45 -13.20 4.77
CA ASP A 406 -5.82 -13.71 4.87
C ASP A 406 -5.97 -15.01 4.07
N THR A 407 -5.98 -16.16 4.75
CA THR A 407 -5.99 -17.47 4.12
C THR A 407 -7.28 -17.81 3.37
N ASP A 408 -8.37 -17.05 3.57
CA ASP A 408 -9.57 -17.21 2.74
C ASP A 408 -9.36 -16.65 1.33
N ILE A 409 -8.52 -15.61 1.20
CA ILE A 409 -8.23 -14.87 -0.04
C ILE A 409 -6.93 -15.37 -0.68
N TYR A 410 -5.97 -15.76 0.15
CA TYR A 410 -4.68 -16.36 -0.21
C TYR A 410 -4.59 -17.77 0.39
N PRO A 411 -5.26 -18.78 -0.22
CA PRO A 411 -5.23 -20.14 0.30
C PRO A 411 -3.79 -20.62 0.47
N THR A 412 -3.53 -21.31 1.57
CA THR A 412 -2.18 -21.83 1.84
C THR A 412 -1.80 -22.87 0.78
N ILE A 413 -0.49 -23.09 0.59
CA ILE A 413 0.03 -24.03 -0.40
C ILE A 413 -0.49 -25.48 -0.23
N ASP A 414 -0.95 -25.83 0.98
CA ASP A 414 -1.53 -27.13 1.31
C ASP A 414 -3.03 -27.24 1.04
N GLN A 415 -3.70 -26.10 0.90
CA GLN A 415 -5.15 -26.00 0.74
C GLN A 415 -5.56 -25.57 -0.67
N PHE A 416 -4.62 -25.02 -1.45
CA PHE A 416 -4.91 -24.56 -2.81
C PHE A 416 -4.86 -25.72 -3.81
N THR A 417 -5.90 -25.83 -4.66
CA THR A 417 -6.06 -26.94 -5.61
C THR A 417 -6.49 -26.40 -6.96
N GLY A 418 -5.92 -26.90 -8.06
CA GLY A 418 -6.19 -26.54 -9.45
C GLY A 418 -7.55 -26.97 -9.99
N VAL A 419 -8.50 -27.36 -9.13
CA VAL A 419 -9.86 -27.74 -9.56
C VAL A 419 -10.56 -26.59 -10.33
N HIS A 420 -10.29 -25.33 -9.97
CA HIS A 420 -10.87 -24.15 -10.65
C HIS A 420 -10.21 -23.81 -11.99
N THR A 421 -9.01 -24.35 -12.26
CA THR A 421 -8.31 -24.20 -13.53
C THR A 421 -9.16 -24.72 -14.69
N GLY A 422 -9.98 -25.75 -14.44
CA GLY A 422 -10.87 -26.36 -15.41
C GLY A 422 -10.19 -27.49 -16.19
N PRO A 423 -10.53 -27.71 -17.47
CA PRO A 423 -10.09 -28.91 -18.19
C PRO A 423 -8.58 -28.99 -18.45
N SER A 424 -7.88 -27.86 -18.43
CA SER A 424 -6.42 -27.73 -18.56
C SER A 424 -6.04 -26.26 -18.35
N GLU A 425 -4.91 -26.01 -17.68
CA GLU A 425 -4.30 -24.67 -17.54
C GLU A 425 -4.01 -24.01 -18.91
N ARG A 426 -3.74 -24.82 -19.94
CA ARG A 426 -3.47 -24.36 -21.32
C ARG A 426 -4.73 -24.00 -22.07
N LYS A 427 -5.92 -24.26 -21.51
CA LYS A 427 -7.20 -23.95 -22.13
C LYS A 427 -7.87 -22.80 -21.40
N ASP A 428 -7.86 -21.64 -22.05
CA ASP A 428 -8.52 -20.42 -21.56
C ASP A 428 -10.06 -20.53 -21.62
N SER A 429 -10.64 -21.30 -20.70
CA SER A 429 -12.01 -21.79 -20.76
C SER A 429 -13.02 -20.77 -20.25
N VAL A 430 -13.68 -20.06 -21.17
CA VAL A 430 -14.84 -19.18 -20.86
C VAL A 430 -15.94 -19.95 -20.11
N ALA A 431 -16.20 -21.21 -20.46
CA ALA A 431 -17.22 -22.02 -19.78
C ALA A 431 -16.88 -22.23 -18.30
N THR A 432 -15.60 -22.41 -17.97
CA THR A 432 -15.12 -22.52 -16.59
C THR A 432 -15.24 -21.19 -15.86
N ALA A 433 -14.83 -20.09 -16.48
CA ALA A 433 -14.95 -18.75 -15.88
C ALA A 433 -16.40 -18.30 -15.64
N LEU A 434 -17.37 -18.85 -16.39
CA LEU A 434 -18.80 -18.59 -16.21
C LEU A 434 -19.46 -19.46 -15.13
N ASP A 435 -18.77 -20.47 -14.61
CA ASP A 435 -19.29 -21.37 -13.60
C ASP A 435 -19.08 -20.77 -12.19
N PRO A 436 -20.15 -20.35 -11.48
CA PRO A 436 -20.03 -19.82 -10.13
C PRO A 436 -20.03 -20.93 -9.06
N SER A 437 -20.13 -22.21 -9.46
CA SER A 437 -20.27 -23.33 -8.53
C SER A 437 -18.98 -23.69 -7.80
N SER A 438 -17.83 -23.30 -8.35
CA SER A 438 -16.54 -23.35 -7.66
C SER A 438 -16.54 -22.28 -6.56
N LYS A 439 -16.91 -22.70 -5.36
CA LYS A 439 -16.88 -21.87 -4.14
C LYS A 439 -15.45 -21.64 -3.66
N ASN A 440 -14.62 -20.98 -4.46
CA ASN A 440 -13.28 -20.62 -4.04
C ASN A 440 -13.18 -19.09 -3.87
N ARG A 441 -12.80 -18.67 -2.66
CA ARG A 441 -12.63 -17.26 -2.28
C ARG A 441 -11.23 -16.71 -2.61
N SER A 442 -10.43 -17.48 -3.36
CA SER A 442 -9.11 -17.08 -3.83
C SER A 442 -9.16 -15.84 -4.72
N LEU A 443 -8.29 -14.86 -4.42
CA LEU A 443 -8.12 -13.66 -5.24
C LEU A 443 -7.59 -14.00 -6.64
N ASP A 444 -6.63 -14.93 -6.74
CA ASP A 444 -6.06 -15.40 -8.01
C ASP A 444 -7.16 -15.87 -8.95
N TYR A 445 -8.05 -16.74 -8.47
CA TYR A 445 -9.15 -17.28 -9.29
C TYR A 445 -10.19 -16.24 -9.71
N VAL A 446 -10.46 -15.25 -8.88
CA VAL A 446 -11.32 -14.12 -9.27
C VAL A 446 -10.68 -13.33 -10.41
N ILE A 447 -9.40 -12.99 -10.28
CA ILE A 447 -8.66 -12.24 -11.32
C ILE A 447 -8.50 -13.08 -12.60
N MET A 448 -8.25 -14.38 -12.46
CA MET A 448 -8.16 -15.35 -13.57
C MET A 448 -9.44 -15.37 -14.40
N ASP A 449 -10.61 -15.41 -13.75
CA ASP A 449 -11.89 -15.45 -14.44
C ASP A 449 -12.25 -14.10 -15.06
N ILE A 450 -11.97 -12.97 -14.39
CA ILE A 450 -12.10 -11.63 -14.99
C ILE A 450 -11.28 -11.55 -16.27
N ASN A 451 -10.01 -11.95 -16.21
CA ASN A 451 -9.12 -11.97 -17.37
C ASN A 451 -9.62 -12.92 -18.46
N THR A 452 -10.05 -14.13 -18.11
CA THR A 452 -10.58 -15.10 -19.08
C THR A 452 -11.77 -14.52 -19.84
N LEU A 453 -12.72 -13.88 -19.14
CA LEU A 453 -13.89 -13.28 -19.77
C LEU A 453 -13.53 -12.04 -20.60
N ALA A 454 -12.73 -11.13 -20.04
CA ALA A 454 -12.35 -9.89 -20.69
C ALA A 454 -11.47 -10.13 -21.93
N TYR A 455 -10.50 -11.05 -21.85
CA TYR A 455 -9.60 -11.35 -22.96
C TYR A 455 -10.34 -12.02 -24.13
N ASN A 456 -11.20 -13.01 -23.85
CA ASN A 456 -11.93 -13.74 -24.89
C ASN A 456 -13.13 -12.96 -25.47
N THR A 457 -13.56 -11.89 -24.81
CA THR A 457 -14.63 -10.97 -25.26
C THR A 457 -14.13 -9.52 -25.27
N ARG A 458 -12.95 -9.35 -25.85
CA ARG A 458 -12.17 -8.10 -25.78
C ARG A 458 -12.93 -6.87 -26.28
N ALA A 459 -13.64 -6.99 -27.40
CA ALA A 459 -14.29 -5.85 -28.05
C ALA A 459 -15.34 -5.19 -27.14
N GLU A 460 -16.01 -5.96 -26.29
CA GLU A 460 -17.05 -5.46 -25.40
C GLU A 460 -16.58 -5.25 -23.96
N LEU A 461 -15.61 -6.05 -23.47
CA LEU A 461 -15.23 -6.05 -22.06
C LEU A 461 -13.91 -5.36 -21.75
N ALA A 462 -12.95 -5.27 -22.68
CA ALA A 462 -11.61 -4.79 -22.34
C ALA A 462 -11.62 -3.35 -21.80
N THR A 463 -12.22 -2.42 -22.54
CA THR A 463 -12.30 -1.02 -22.12
C THR A 463 -13.08 -0.83 -20.81
N PRO A 464 -14.32 -1.34 -20.66
CA PRO A 464 -15.08 -1.10 -19.44
C PRO A 464 -14.52 -1.79 -18.20
N VAL A 465 -13.87 -2.96 -18.34
CA VAL A 465 -13.18 -3.62 -17.22
C VAL A 465 -11.91 -2.86 -16.87
N ARG A 466 -11.09 -2.47 -17.85
CA ARG A 466 -9.83 -1.77 -17.59
C ARG A 466 -10.02 -0.42 -16.92
N ARG A 467 -11.03 0.38 -17.32
CA ARG A 467 -11.33 1.67 -16.68
C ARG A 467 -11.70 1.50 -15.20
N TYR A 468 -12.48 0.46 -14.88
CA TYR A 468 -12.88 0.18 -13.50
C TYR A 468 -11.69 -0.23 -12.64
N LEU A 469 -10.84 -1.13 -13.17
CA LEU A 469 -9.63 -1.56 -12.48
C LEU A 469 -8.62 -0.42 -12.32
N ASP A 470 -8.55 0.52 -13.27
CA ASP A 470 -7.68 1.68 -13.17
C ASP A 470 -8.13 2.66 -12.08
N ALA A 471 -9.44 2.91 -11.97
CA ALA A 471 -10.00 3.67 -10.86
C ALA A 471 -9.70 2.99 -9.51
N LEU A 472 -9.93 1.68 -9.41
CA LEU A 472 -9.63 0.92 -8.18
C LEU A 472 -8.12 0.95 -7.83
N GLN A 473 -7.23 0.77 -8.81
CA GLN A 473 -5.79 0.85 -8.60
C GLN A 473 -5.37 2.26 -8.14
N ASN A 474 -5.93 3.32 -8.74
CA ASN A 474 -5.66 4.69 -8.34
C ASN A 474 -6.12 4.97 -6.90
N GLN A 475 -7.25 4.41 -6.46
CA GLN A 475 -7.68 4.52 -5.06
C GLN A 475 -6.69 3.84 -4.11
N LEU A 476 -6.22 2.63 -4.42
CA LEU A 476 -5.19 1.94 -3.63
C LEU A 476 -3.90 2.77 -3.55
N ILE A 477 -3.41 3.28 -4.68
CA ILE A 477 -2.20 4.12 -4.75
C ILE A 477 -2.37 5.41 -3.93
N THR A 478 -3.52 6.08 -4.06
CA THR A 478 -3.78 7.34 -3.34
C THR A 478 -3.84 7.11 -1.83
N GLN A 479 -4.55 6.07 -1.41
CA GLN A 479 -4.70 5.71 -0.01
C GLN A 479 -3.41 5.17 0.61
N GLN A 480 -2.52 4.57 -0.18
CA GLN A 480 -1.19 4.15 0.28
C GLN A 480 -0.41 5.30 0.92
N ASN A 481 -0.57 6.54 0.44
CA ASN A 481 0.14 7.69 1.03
C ASN A 481 -0.25 7.93 2.50
N VAL A 482 -1.53 7.75 2.84
CA VAL A 482 -2.02 7.86 4.23
C VAL A 482 -1.51 6.69 5.07
N VAL A 483 -1.56 5.48 4.51
CA VAL A 483 -1.03 4.28 5.16
C VAL A 483 0.47 4.43 5.43
N ASP A 484 1.20 5.01 4.50
CA ASP A 484 2.64 5.18 4.62
C ASP A 484 3.03 6.21 5.69
N ASN A 485 2.30 7.33 5.77
CA ASN A 485 2.48 8.27 6.88
C ASN A 485 2.25 7.60 8.24
N ALA A 486 1.21 6.77 8.35
CA ALA A 486 0.93 6.00 9.55
C ALA A 486 2.04 4.96 9.83
N MET A 487 2.56 4.30 8.80
CA MET A 487 3.62 3.30 8.92
C MET A 487 4.93 3.93 9.43
N GLN A 488 5.33 5.07 8.88
CA GLN A 488 6.51 5.82 9.32
C GLN A 488 6.37 6.33 10.76
N ALA A 489 5.17 6.75 11.16
CA ALA A 489 4.88 7.20 12.52
C ALA A 489 4.78 6.05 13.55
N THR A 490 4.52 4.83 13.09
CA THR A 490 4.38 3.66 13.98
C THR A 490 5.77 3.16 14.40
N PRO A 491 6.03 2.93 15.69
CA PRO A 491 7.31 2.38 16.16
C PRO A 491 7.68 1.06 15.45
N ALA A 492 8.94 0.90 15.05
CA ALA A 492 9.42 -0.33 14.41
C ALA A 492 9.27 -1.56 15.32
N GLY A 493 9.22 -2.75 14.72
CA GLY A 493 8.98 -4.02 15.42
C GLY A 493 7.50 -4.40 15.40
N ASP A 494 7.03 -5.07 16.45
CA ASP A 494 5.72 -5.73 16.50
C ASP A 494 4.54 -4.79 16.21
N GLU A 495 4.58 -3.53 16.65
CA GLU A 495 3.52 -2.55 16.39
C GLU A 495 3.39 -2.24 14.89
N ARG A 496 4.54 -2.10 14.21
CA ARG A 496 4.59 -1.83 12.77
C ARG A 496 4.22 -3.07 11.96
N SER A 497 4.65 -4.26 12.38
CA SER A 497 4.24 -5.53 11.77
C SER A 497 2.73 -5.77 11.92
N ALA A 498 2.15 -5.50 13.09
CA ALA A 498 0.71 -5.59 13.31
C ALA A 498 -0.07 -4.63 12.38
N LEU A 499 0.43 -3.40 12.21
CA LEU A 499 -0.13 -2.46 11.25
C LEU A 499 -0.02 -2.98 9.81
N ALA A 500 1.14 -3.50 9.40
CA ALA A 500 1.37 -4.06 8.07
C ALA A 500 0.38 -5.21 7.74
N ASN A 501 0.19 -6.14 8.67
CA ASN A 501 -0.78 -7.23 8.54
C ASN A 501 -2.21 -6.69 8.40
N LEU A 502 -2.61 -5.74 9.26
CA LEU A 502 -3.96 -5.17 9.25
C LEU A 502 -4.27 -4.42 7.94
N VAL A 503 -3.35 -3.57 7.48
CA VAL A 503 -3.57 -2.78 6.26
C VAL A 503 -3.55 -3.67 5.02
N HIS A 504 -2.64 -4.65 4.95
CA HIS A 504 -2.62 -5.62 3.85
C HIS A 504 -3.93 -6.41 3.81
N LYS A 505 -4.37 -6.99 4.94
CA LYS A 505 -5.65 -7.68 5.04
C LYS A 505 -6.83 -6.82 4.59
N THR A 506 -6.86 -5.55 5.02
CA THR A 506 -7.94 -4.62 4.64
C THR A 506 -7.93 -4.32 3.13
N ALA A 507 -6.75 -4.07 2.55
CA ALA A 507 -6.59 -3.88 1.11
C ALA A 507 -7.08 -5.10 0.33
N SER A 508 -6.63 -6.30 0.72
CA SER A 508 -6.96 -7.56 0.06
C SER A 508 -8.44 -7.88 0.15
N GLN A 509 -9.07 -7.71 1.32
CA GLN A 509 -10.50 -7.93 1.50
C GLN A 509 -11.34 -6.95 0.68
N GLY A 510 -11.00 -5.66 0.70
CA GLY A 510 -11.69 -4.64 -0.10
C GLY A 510 -11.54 -4.89 -1.60
N ALA A 511 -10.32 -5.21 -2.06
CA ALA A 511 -10.06 -5.55 -3.45
C ALA A 511 -10.82 -6.81 -3.89
N TYR A 512 -10.78 -7.89 -3.10
CA TYR A 512 -11.54 -9.11 -3.38
C TYR A 512 -13.03 -8.81 -3.52
N GLN A 513 -13.63 -8.02 -2.61
CA GLN A 513 -15.06 -7.69 -2.70
C GLN A 513 -15.40 -6.91 -3.99
N LYS A 514 -14.56 -5.95 -4.37
CA LYS A 514 -14.74 -5.14 -5.59
C LYS A 514 -14.59 -5.99 -6.86
N LEU A 515 -13.58 -6.86 -6.90
CA LEU A 515 -13.29 -7.73 -8.05
C LEU A 515 -14.33 -8.86 -8.17
N HIS A 516 -14.72 -9.48 -7.06
CA HIS A 516 -15.74 -10.52 -7.06
C HIS A 516 -17.09 -9.96 -7.54
N LYS A 517 -17.49 -8.76 -7.08
CA LYS A 517 -18.70 -8.10 -7.57
C LYS A 517 -18.62 -7.80 -9.07
N LEU A 518 -17.48 -7.29 -9.54
CA LEU A 518 -17.24 -7.08 -10.97
C LEU A 518 -17.40 -8.38 -11.77
N LEU A 519 -16.81 -9.48 -11.29
CA LEU A 519 -16.90 -10.79 -11.92
C LEU A 519 -18.34 -11.32 -11.98
N ASP A 520 -19.11 -11.18 -10.90
CA ASP A 520 -20.52 -11.59 -10.88
C ASP A 520 -21.36 -10.80 -11.88
N GLU A 521 -21.11 -9.50 -12.01
CA GLU A 521 -21.76 -8.64 -13.01
C GLU A 521 -21.37 -9.04 -14.43
N MET A 522 -20.08 -9.32 -14.68
CA MET A 522 -19.60 -9.83 -15.96
C MET A 522 -20.28 -11.15 -16.33
N ARG A 523 -20.35 -12.11 -15.38
CA ARG A 523 -21.04 -13.40 -15.57
C ARG A 523 -22.53 -13.22 -15.86
N THR A 524 -23.18 -12.28 -15.18
CA THR A 524 -24.60 -11.94 -15.38
C THR A 524 -24.83 -11.36 -16.78
N TRP A 525 -24.03 -10.37 -17.17
CA TRP A 525 -24.08 -9.78 -18.50
C TRP A 525 -23.82 -10.81 -19.61
N TYR A 526 -22.83 -11.70 -19.41
CA TYR A 526 -22.47 -12.72 -20.38
C TYR A 526 -23.61 -13.71 -20.65
N LYS A 527 -24.38 -14.07 -19.60
CA LYS A 527 -25.53 -14.99 -19.67
C LYS A 527 -26.83 -14.31 -20.11
N GLY A 528 -26.88 -12.97 -20.08
CA GLY A 528 -28.06 -12.17 -20.38
C GLY A 528 -28.14 -11.68 -21.83
N ASP A 529 -29.00 -10.68 -22.06
CA ASP A 529 -29.03 -9.94 -23.32
C ASP A 529 -27.83 -8.98 -23.41
N ARG A 530 -26.99 -9.20 -24.43
CA ARG A 530 -25.76 -8.44 -24.68
C ARG A 530 -25.96 -7.30 -25.69
N SER A 531 -27.20 -6.93 -25.98
CA SER A 531 -27.53 -5.77 -26.82
C SER A 531 -27.03 -4.44 -26.23
N SER A 532 -26.93 -4.36 -24.90
CA SER A 532 -26.42 -3.18 -24.19
C SER A 532 -24.95 -3.37 -23.77
N PRO A 533 -24.09 -2.32 -23.88
CA PRO A 533 -22.70 -2.38 -23.43
C PRO A 533 -22.58 -2.75 -21.94
N PHE A 534 -21.52 -3.46 -21.58
CA PHE A 534 -21.22 -3.76 -20.18
C PHE A 534 -20.71 -2.51 -19.45
N VAL A 535 -21.36 -2.18 -18.33
CA VAL A 535 -20.94 -1.11 -17.42
C VAL A 535 -21.00 -1.66 -15.99
N PRO A 536 -19.87 -1.72 -15.26
CA PRO A 536 -19.88 -2.12 -13.87
C PRO A 536 -20.83 -1.23 -13.05
N SER A 537 -21.66 -1.81 -12.17
CA SER A 537 -22.68 -1.05 -11.45
C SER A 537 -22.09 0.01 -10.52
N ASP A 538 -20.87 -0.24 -10.04
CA ASP A 538 -20.12 0.63 -9.15
C ASP A 538 -19.27 1.67 -9.89
N TRP A 539 -19.34 1.73 -11.23
CA TRP A 539 -18.70 2.79 -12.02
C TRP A 539 -19.54 4.07 -12.05
N ASP A 540 -18.93 5.23 -11.80
CA ASP A 540 -19.51 6.56 -11.98
C ASP A 540 -18.90 7.28 -13.20
N GLU A 541 -19.70 7.49 -14.24
CA GLU A 541 -19.27 8.16 -15.46
C GLU A 541 -18.96 9.65 -15.27
N ASN A 542 -19.55 10.30 -14.26
CA ASN A 542 -19.36 11.74 -14.05
C ASN A 542 -18.02 12.06 -13.42
N THR A 543 -17.54 11.18 -12.55
CA THR A 543 -16.26 11.33 -11.84
C THR A 543 -15.14 10.51 -12.49
N SER A 544 -15.48 9.57 -13.37
CA SER A 544 -14.53 8.57 -13.90
C SER A 544 -13.85 7.76 -12.79
N ASP A 545 -14.61 7.45 -11.74
CA ASP A 545 -14.16 6.73 -10.54
C ASP A 545 -15.26 5.76 -10.05
N LEU A 546 -14.99 5.01 -8.98
CA LEU A 546 -15.96 4.16 -8.30
C LEU A 546 -16.97 5.00 -7.50
N LYS A 547 -18.23 4.55 -7.45
CA LYS A 547 -19.28 5.18 -6.65
C LYS A 547 -19.00 5.00 -5.15
N GLU A 548 -18.67 3.78 -4.77
CA GLU A 548 -18.24 3.42 -3.43
C GLU A 548 -16.71 3.32 -3.40
N PRO A 549 -15.99 4.04 -2.55
CA PRO A 549 -14.55 3.90 -2.44
C PRO A 549 -14.16 2.58 -1.77
N ILE A 550 -12.91 2.16 -1.94
CA ILE A 550 -12.26 1.21 -1.04
C ILE A 550 -11.82 1.94 0.25
N TYR A 551 -11.80 1.24 1.38
CA TYR A 551 -11.47 1.82 2.70
C TYR A 551 -10.11 1.31 3.22
N TYR A 552 -9.10 1.30 2.35
CA TYR A 552 -7.76 0.79 2.65
C TYR A 552 -7.06 1.66 3.71
N ALA A 553 -7.00 2.97 3.51
CA ALA A 553 -6.33 3.88 4.47
C ALA A 553 -7.06 3.99 5.82
N THR A 554 -8.37 3.72 5.85
CA THR A 554 -9.19 3.71 7.06
C THR A 554 -8.64 2.76 8.13
N ALA A 555 -7.99 1.67 7.73
CA ALA A 555 -7.34 0.74 8.67
C ALA A 555 -6.10 1.29 9.38
N ALA A 556 -5.48 2.35 8.86
CA ALA A 556 -4.19 2.83 9.37
C ALA A 556 -4.32 3.92 10.44
N VAL A 557 -5.42 4.66 10.45
CA VAL A 557 -5.56 5.91 11.21
C VAL A 557 -6.50 5.80 12.42
N ALA A 558 -6.18 6.57 13.45
CA ALA A 558 -7.08 6.81 14.58
C ALA A 558 -8.08 7.92 14.23
N PRO A 559 -9.29 7.91 14.80
CA PRO A 559 -10.21 9.04 14.67
C PRO A 559 -9.63 10.28 15.36
N VAL A 560 -10.04 11.47 14.89
CA VAL A 560 -9.67 12.77 15.47
C VAL A 560 -10.93 13.47 15.94
N VAL A 561 -10.92 13.95 17.18
CA VAL A 561 -12.02 14.76 17.73
C VAL A 561 -11.97 16.14 17.09
N THR A 562 -13.05 16.53 16.42
CA THR A 562 -13.20 17.84 15.77
C THR A 562 -13.86 18.86 16.68
N SER A 563 -14.77 18.40 17.56
CA SER A 563 -15.33 19.24 18.62
C SER A 563 -15.90 18.41 19.76
N ILE A 564 -16.00 19.02 20.94
CA ILE A 564 -16.72 18.51 22.09
C ILE A 564 -17.45 19.65 22.77
N THR A 565 -18.60 19.36 23.37
CA THR A 565 -19.38 20.35 24.13
C THR A 565 -18.56 20.92 25.30
N ASP A 566 -18.61 22.24 25.48
CA ASP A 566 -17.94 22.90 26.60
C ASP A 566 -18.54 22.53 27.96
N SER A 567 -17.74 22.69 29.02
CA SER A 567 -18.23 22.54 30.39
C SER A 567 -19.37 23.53 30.68
N MET A 568 -20.40 23.08 31.39
CA MET A 568 -21.64 23.85 31.57
C MET A 568 -22.13 23.88 33.02
N ASN A 569 -22.82 24.97 33.36
CA ASN A 569 -23.59 25.09 34.60
C ASN A 569 -25.08 25.04 34.26
N VAL A 570 -25.84 24.17 34.93
CA VAL A 570 -27.28 23.99 34.69
C VAL A 570 -28.06 23.95 36.00
N GLU A 571 -29.31 24.41 35.97
CA GLU A 571 -30.22 24.27 37.11
C GLU A 571 -30.79 22.85 37.20
N PRO A 572 -31.22 22.39 38.40
CA PRO A 572 -31.83 21.09 38.56
C PRO A 572 -33.02 20.86 37.61
N ASN A 573 -33.07 19.66 37.03
CA ASN A 573 -34.11 19.22 36.09
C ASN A 573 -34.15 20.00 34.76
N LYS A 574 -33.15 20.83 34.45
CA LYS A 574 -32.99 21.40 33.11
C LYS A 574 -32.27 20.43 32.19
N ALA A 575 -32.66 20.41 30.91
CA ALA A 575 -32.00 19.58 29.92
C ALA A 575 -30.55 19.99 29.75
N ALA A 576 -29.64 19.01 29.84
CA ALA A 576 -28.23 19.16 29.55
C ALA A 576 -27.83 17.99 28.65
N GLU A 577 -27.23 18.31 27.51
CA GLU A 577 -26.82 17.34 26.51
C GLU A 577 -25.36 17.60 26.17
N LEU A 578 -24.54 16.55 26.25
CA LEU A 578 -23.15 16.55 25.81
C LEU A 578 -23.10 15.95 24.41
N LYS A 579 -22.27 16.52 23.55
CA LYS A 579 -22.03 16.09 22.17
C LYS A 579 -20.55 16.09 21.87
N VAL A 580 -20.13 15.10 21.08
CA VAL A 580 -18.78 14.99 20.52
C VAL A 580 -18.93 14.83 19.01
N SER A 581 -18.05 15.47 18.25
CA SER A 581 -17.90 15.24 16.82
C SER A 581 -16.45 14.86 16.54
N ALA A 582 -16.28 13.94 15.60
CA ALA A 582 -15.00 13.41 15.20
C ALA A 582 -15.04 13.08 13.71
N ASN A 583 -13.87 12.84 13.12
CA ASN A 583 -13.73 12.31 11.77
C ASN A 583 -12.60 11.28 11.73
N ILE A 584 -12.58 10.47 10.68
CA ILE A 584 -11.43 9.62 10.35
C ILE A 584 -10.56 10.42 9.35
N PRO A 585 -9.29 10.72 9.68
CA PRO A 585 -8.42 11.55 8.84
C PRO A 585 -7.76 10.72 7.73
N ASP A 586 -8.57 10.05 6.91
CA ASP A 586 -8.11 9.22 5.78
C ASP A 586 -8.46 9.82 4.40
N ASP A 587 -9.14 10.96 4.39
CA ASP A 587 -9.65 11.66 3.19
C ASP A 587 -10.59 10.81 2.31
N ILE A 588 -11.22 9.76 2.88
CA ILE A 588 -12.14 8.88 2.16
C ILE A 588 -13.59 9.24 2.51
N LYS A 589 -14.37 9.57 1.49
CA LYS A 589 -15.80 9.83 1.65
C LYS A 589 -16.51 8.56 2.15
N GLY A 590 -17.27 8.69 3.24
CA GLY A 590 -18.05 7.59 3.80
C GLY A 590 -17.34 6.84 4.93
N SER A 591 -16.08 7.16 5.26
CA SER A 591 -15.38 6.54 6.38
C SER A 591 -16.06 6.76 7.74
N ASP A 592 -16.85 7.83 7.88
CA ASP A 592 -17.61 8.12 9.10
C ASP A 592 -18.54 6.98 9.54
N GLN A 593 -18.95 6.10 8.61
CA GLN A 593 -19.76 4.92 8.93
C GLN A 593 -19.05 3.92 9.87
N PHE A 594 -17.72 4.01 9.97
CA PHE A 594 -16.89 3.17 10.84
C PHE A 594 -16.58 3.81 12.20
N MET A 595 -17.19 4.96 12.52
CA MET A 595 -17.04 5.58 13.84
C MET A 595 -18.02 4.98 14.85
N GLN A 596 -17.48 4.60 16.01
CA GLN A 596 -18.25 4.25 17.21
C GLN A 596 -17.96 5.24 18.34
N PHE A 597 -19.00 5.59 19.09
CA PHE A 597 -18.93 6.56 20.18
C PHE A 597 -19.25 5.88 21.51
N ALA A 598 -18.62 6.32 22.58
CA ALA A 598 -18.99 5.92 23.93
C ALA A 598 -18.70 7.04 24.93
N TRP A 599 -19.71 7.41 25.72
CA TRP A 599 -19.56 8.38 26.80
C TRP A 599 -19.38 7.67 28.13
N PHE A 600 -18.52 8.23 28.99
CA PHE A 600 -18.21 7.68 30.30
C PHE A 600 -18.33 8.73 31.40
N ASN A 601 -18.83 8.31 32.56
CA ASN A 601 -18.66 9.08 33.79
C ASN A 601 -17.22 8.88 34.30
N LYS A 602 -16.46 9.97 34.45
CA LYS A 602 -15.04 9.92 34.81
C LYS A 602 -14.79 9.37 36.22
N ALA A 603 -15.67 9.69 37.17
CA ALA A 603 -15.52 9.25 38.55
C ALA A 603 -15.78 7.74 38.72
N THR A 604 -16.77 7.19 38.00
CA THR A 604 -17.15 5.78 38.16
C THR A 604 -16.58 4.86 37.07
N GLY A 605 -16.01 5.41 36.00
CA GLY A 605 -15.59 4.67 34.81
C GLY A 605 -16.74 3.97 34.06
N LYS A 606 -18.00 4.31 34.37
CA LYS A 606 -19.16 3.63 33.79
C LYS A 606 -19.54 4.26 32.47
N LYS A 607 -19.75 3.43 31.44
CA LYS A 607 -20.33 3.84 30.17
C LYS A 607 -21.77 4.32 30.38
N VAL A 608 -22.10 5.51 29.87
CA VAL A 608 -23.41 6.16 30.01
C VAL A 608 -24.15 6.30 28.68
N SER A 609 -23.46 6.22 27.54
CA SER A 609 -24.06 6.24 26.20
C SER A 609 -23.13 5.58 25.18
N GLU A 610 -23.70 5.10 24.07
CA GLU A 610 -22.98 4.63 22.85
C GLU A 610 -23.24 5.54 21.63
N ALA A 611 -23.96 6.66 21.82
CA ALA A 611 -24.20 7.65 20.79
C ALA A 611 -23.14 8.77 20.83
N ASP A 612 -23.08 9.56 19.76
CA ASP A 612 -22.30 10.80 19.66
C ASP A 612 -22.74 11.87 20.69
N SER A 613 -23.88 11.64 21.33
CA SER A 613 -24.51 12.53 22.29
C SER A 613 -25.06 11.78 23.50
N VAL A 614 -25.13 12.48 24.63
CA VAL A 614 -25.70 11.94 25.88
C VAL A 614 -26.43 13.02 26.66
N LYS A 615 -27.64 12.70 27.10
CA LYS A 615 -28.38 13.52 28.07
C LYS A 615 -27.91 13.16 29.47
N VAL A 616 -27.48 14.15 30.23
CA VAL A 616 -26.97 13.94 31.60
C VAL A 616 -28.07 14.14 32.64
N ASP A 617 -28.01 13.37 33.72
CA ASP A 617 -28.95 13.50 34.83
C ASP A 617 -28.66 14.78 35.61
N THR A 618 -29.57 15.74 35.53
CA THR A 618 -29.51 17.02 36.24
C THR A 618 -30.47 17.09 37.42
N SER A 619 -31.05 15.98 37.87
CA SER A 619 -32.06 15.98 38.95
C SER A 619 -31.50 16.37 40.33
N LYS A 620 -30.18 16.25 40.53
CA LYS A 620 -29.50 16.52 41.79
C LYS A 620 -28.38 17.52 41.61
N VAL A 621 -28.17 18.37 42.62
CA VAL A 621 -26.98 19.23 42.71
C VAL A 621 -25.75 18.35 42.71
N SER A 622 -24.88 18.55 41.74
CA SER A 622 -23.71 17.72 41.50
C SER A 622 -22.66 18.46 40.67
N VAL A 623 -21.43 18.01 40.76
CA VAL A 623 -20.37 18.29 39.78
C VAL A 623 -19.98 16.95 39.22
N THR A 624 -20.20 16.72 37.93
CA THR A 624 -19.88 15.45 37.29
C THR A 624 -19.06 15.70 36.03
N GLU A 625 -17.94 15.00 35.93
CA GLU A 625 -17.09 15.00 34.74
C GLU A 625 -17.44 13.81 33.84
N TYR A 626 -17.52 14.08 32.54
CA TYR A 626 -17.74 13.09 31.50
C TYR A 626 -16.65 13.20 30.44
N TYR A 627 -16.32 12.10 29.78
CA TYR A 627 -15.47 12.12 28.59
C TYR A 627 -16.05 11.16 27.55
N ALA A 628 -15.71 11.38 26.29
CA ALA A 628 -16.09 10.49 25.20
C ALA A 628 -14.86 9.71 24.71
N VAL A 629 -15.08 8.47 24.28
CA VAL A 629 -14.13 7.67 23.51
C VAL A 629 -14.73 7.48 22.14
N VAL A 630 -13.97 7.85 21.10
CA VAL A 630 -14.35 7.63 19.71
C VAL A 630 -13.41 6.58 19.13
N THR A 631 -13.97 5.56 18.48
CA THR A 631 -13.22 4.42 17.93
C THR A 631 -13.49 4.32 16.44
N ASN A 632 -12.42 4.17 15.66
CA ASN A 632 -12.51 3.70 14.28
C ASN A 632 -12.54 2.16 14.30
N THR A 633 -13.65 1.57 13.87
CA THR A 633 -13.84 0.11 13.94
C THR A 633 -12.98 -0.67 12.96
N VAL A 634 -12.47 -0.04 11.90
CA VAL A 634 -11.59 -0.70 10.92
C VAL A 634 -10.18 -0.82 11.47
N SER A 635 -9.63 0.29 12.01
CA SER A 635 -8.29 0.28 12.60
C SER A 635 -8.23 -0.27 14.03
N GLY A 636 -9.37 -0.32 14.72
CA GLY A 636 -9.46 -0.62 16.15
C GLY A 636 -8.86 0.48 17.04
N LYS A 637 -8.39 1.59 16.46
CA LYS A 637 -7.79 2.71 17.19
C LYS A 637 -8.86 3.65 17.74
N SER A 638 -8.58 4.23 18.90
CA SER A 638 -9.51 5.14 19.58
C SER A 638 -8.83 6.43 20.02
N VAL A 639 -9.61 7.50 20.15
CA VAL A 639 -9.23 8.76 20.77
C VAL A 639 -10.15 9.03 21.97
N THR A 640 -9.57 9.49 23.08
CA THR A 640 -10.31 9.91 24.27
C THR A 640 -10.32 11.43 24.33
N THR A 641 -11.49 12.03 24.53
CA THR A 641 -11.63 13.48 24.63
C THR A 641 -11.12 14.00 25.97
N ASP A 642 -10.83 15.29 26.04
CA ASP A 642 -10.73 15.96 27.34
C ASP A 642 -12.07 15.86 28.11
N PRO A 643 -12.02 15.81 29.46
CA PRO A 643 -13.23 15.76 30.28
C PRO A 643 -14.04 17.06 30.21
N VAL A 644 -15.36 16.92 30.09
CA VAL A 644 -16.35 17.99 30.17
C VAL A 644 -17.03 17.94 31.54
N THR A 645 -17.06 19.08 32.23
CA THR A 645 -17.71 19.21 33.53
C THR A 645 -19.14 19.72 33.39
N VAL A 646 -20.09 18.95 33.93
CA VAL A 646 -21.47 19.41 34.14
C VAL A 646 -21.66 19.73 35.61
N THR A 647 -21.94 20.99 35.89
CA THR A 647 -22.24 21.46 37.25
C THR A 647 -23.72 21.77 37.38
N VAL A 648 -24.44 20.95 38.13
CA VAL A 648 -25.84 21.19 38.48
C VAL A 648 -25.88 22.05 39.75
N LYS A 649 -26.23 23.33 39.63
CA LYS A 649 -26.34 24.26 40.77
C LYS A 649 -27.80 24.55 41.08
N ALA A 650 -28.19 24.48 42.35
CA ALA A 650 -29.53 24.90 42.76
C ALA A 650 -29.84 26.31 42.23
N ALA A 651 -31.04 26.50 41.71
CA ALA A 651 -31.50 27.83 41.33
C ALA A 651 -31.47 28.75 42.56
N PRO A 652 -31.01 30.01 42.44
CA PRO A 652 -30.99 30.93 43.57
C PRO A 652 -32.42 31.15 44.09
N ILE A 653 -32.62 30.96 45.40
CA ILE A 653 -33.90 31.10 46.07
C ILE A 653 -34.36 32.57 45.98
N SER A 654 -35.56 32.81 45.46
CA SER A 654 -36.19 34.13 45.55
C SER A 654 -36.90 34.24 46.90
N TYR A 655 -36.23 34.83 47.89
CA TYR A 655 -36.81 35.10 49.20
C TYR A 655 -37.85 36.21 49.11
N LYS A 656 -38.95 36.09 49.86
CA LYS A 656 -39.92 37.18 49.94
C LYS A 656 -39.31 38.34 50.71
N MET A 657 -39.51 39.57 50.23
CA MET A 657 -39.30 40.74 51.06
C MET A 657 -40.49 40.88 52.01
N LEU A 658 -40.29 40.55 53.29
CA LEU A 658 -41.31 40.61 54.35
C LEU A 658 -41.69 42.05 54.70
N LYS A 659 -40.73 42.99 54.56
CA LYS A 659 -40.95 44.42 54.78
C LYS A 659 -40.10 45.21 53.79
N ALA A 660 -40.70 46.20 53.15
CA ALA A 660 -40.00 47.22 52.37
C ALA A 660 -40.83 48.51 52.38
N PRO A 661 -40.22 49.68 52.61
CA PRO A 661 -40.90 50.95 52.42
C PRO A 661 -41.21 51.16 50.93
N THR A 662 -42.42 51.61 50.61
CA THR A 662 -42.76 52.05 49.25
C THR A 662 -42.14 53.40 48.91
N GLN A 663 -41.92 54.23 49.94
CA GLN A 663 -41.36 55.57 49.82
C GLN A 663 -40.42 55.86 50.99
N VAL A 664 -39.28 56.50 50.72
CA VAL A 664 -38.25 56.88 51.69
C VAL A 664 -37.92 58.35 51.49
N THR A 665 -37.99 59.16 52.53
CA THR A 665 -37.55 60.56 52.47
C THR A 665 -36.03 60.61 52.50
N MET A 666 -35.40 61.41 51.63
CA MET A 666 -33.94 61.58 51.62
C MET A 666 -33.42 61.97 53.01
N GLY A 667 -32.49 61.18 53.55
CA GLY A 667 -31.95 61.42 54.90
C GLY A 667 -32.57 60.59 56.00
N GLU A 668 -33.65 59.86 55.74
CA GLU A 668 -34.27 58.93 56.69
C GLU A 668 -33.75 57.49 56.49
N ASP A 669 -33.73 56.74 57.58
CA ASP A 669 -33.41 55.31 57.57
C ASP A 669 -34.49 54.50 56.83
N ALA A 670 -34.09 53.54 56.00
CA ALA A 670 -35.00 52.68 55.25
C ALA A 670 -34.82 51.21 55.64
N ASN A 671 -35.86 50.60 56.22
CA ASN A 671 -35.81 49.24 56.77
C ASN A 671 -36.45 48.23 55.81
N PHE A 672 -35.66 47.23 55.41
CA PHE A 672 -36.03 46.11 54.56
C PHE A 672 -35.82 44.80 55.31
N VAL A 673 -36.79 43.90 55.28
CA VAL A 673 -36.69 42.59 55.93
C VAL A 673 -36.88 41.50 54.90
N SER A 674 -35.87 40.66 54.72
CA SER A 674 -35.94 39.46 53.88
C SER A 674 -36.40 38.25 54.69
N GLU A 675 -37.16 37.36 54.07
CA GLU A 675 -37.53 36.05 54.60
C GLU A 675 -36.32 35.14 54.82
N ALA A 676 -35.18 35.43 54.19
CA ALA A 676 -33.95 34.67 54.35
C ALA A 676 -33.44 34.68 55.80
N ASP A 677 -32.92 33.53 56.25
CA ASP A 677 -32.20 33.39 57.51
C ASP A 677 -30.95 34.28 57.51
N PHE A 678 -30.73 35.03 58.59
CA PHE A 678 -29.59 35.92 58.74
C PHE A 678 -28.23 35.24 58.55
N ASN A 679 -28.09 33.96 58.91
CA ASN A 679 -26.85 33.21 58.72
C ASN A 679 -26.48 33.02 57.24
N LYS A 680 -27.43 33.25 56.32
CA LYS A 680 -27.23 33.20 54.89
C LYS A 680 -26.92 34.57 54.29
N PHE A 681 -27.06 35.67 55.03
CA PHE A 681 -26.85 37.02 54.51
C PHE A 681 -25.41 37.21 54.02
N VAL A 682 -25.27 37.82 52.83
CA VAL A 682 -23.98 38.10 52.21
C VAL A 682 -23.77 39.61 52.07
N GLU A 683 -24.70 40.30 51.41
CA GLU A 683 -24.53 41.71 51.06
C GLU A 683 -25.86 42.40 50.72
N VAL A 684 -25.83 43.73 50.66
CA VAL A 684 -26.94 44.58 50.21
C VAL A 684 -26.54 45.28 48.93
N ARG A 685 -27.44 45.32 47.95
CA ARG A 685 -27.28 46.09 46.72
C ARG A 685 -28.42 47.09 46.56
N VAL A 686 -28.12 48.27 46.05
CA VAL A 686 -29.12 49.23 45.54
C VAL A 686 -28.82 49.50 44.08
N ASP A 687 -29.81 49.31 43.21
CA ASP A 687 -29.70 49.39 41.75
C ASP A 687 -28.53 48.57 41.21
N ASN A 688 -28.41 47.33 41.67
CA ASN A 688 -27.32 46.39 41.37
C ASN A 688 -25.92 46.81 41.84
N LYS A 689 -25.78 47.91 42.59
CA LYS A 689 -24.49 48.36 43.15
C LYS A 689 -24.36 47.92 44.60
N LEU A 690 -23.20 47.35 44.94
CA LEU A 690 -22.86 46.97 46.31
C LEU A 690 -22.92 48.20 47.24
N VAL A 691 -23.66 48.08 48.33
CA VAL A 691 -23.71 49.08 49.40
C VAL A 691 -22.59 48.79 50.39
N ASP A 692 -21.78 49.79 50.71
CA ASP A 692 -20.73 49.65 51.74
C ASP A 692 -21.35 49.25 53.09
N PRO A 693 -20.80 48.26 53.82
CA PRO A 693 -21.30 47.86 55.14
C PRO A 693 -21.42 49.00 56.16
N ALA A 694 -20.67 50.09 56.03
CA ALA A 694 -20.82 51.27 56.88
C ALA A 694 -22.14 52.02 56.66
N ASN A 695 -22.82 51.81 55.54
CA ASN A 695 -24.02 52.52 55.09
C ASN A 695 -25.34 51.80 55.40
N TYR A 696 -25.28 50.61 55.98
CA TYR A 696 -26.45 49.92 56.51
C TYR A 696 -26.15 49.29 57.86
N SER A 697 -27.19 48.81 58.53
CA SER A 697 -27.07 47.89 59.65
C SER A 697 -27.88 46.64 59.34
N VAL A 698 -27.44 45.50 59.88
CA VAL A 698 -28.13 44.22 59.71
C VAL A 698 -28.13 43.48 61.05
N LYS A 699 -29.25 42.84 61.41
CA LYS A 699 -29.41 42.15 62.72
C LYS A 699 -30.08 40.79 62.59
N SER A 700 -29.84 39.92 63.58
CA SER A 700 -30.35 38.55 63.62
C SER A 700 -31.85 38.45 63.90
N GLY A 701 -32.50 37.48 63.25
CA GLY A 701 -33.95 37.39 63.01
C GLY A 701 -34.19 37.04 61.52
N SER A 702 -35.39 37.25 60.96
CA SER A 702 -35.50 37.47 59.50
C SER A 702 -34.49 38.55 59.10
N THR A 703 -33.73 38.40 57.99
CA THR A 703 -32.62 39.33 57.66
C THR A 703 -33.12 40.78 57.54
N ASP A 704 -32.97 41.58 58.60
CA ASP A 704 -33.47 42.97 58.73
C ASP A 704 -32.31 43.94 58.46
N VAL A 705 -32.37 44.55 57.28
CA VAL A 705 -31.40 45.52 56.75
C VAL A 705 -31.99 46.91 56.86
N VAL A 706 -31.28 47.81 57.54
CA VAL A 706 -31.61 49.24 57.60
C VAL A 706 -30.56 50.02 56.85
N LEU A 707 -30.90 50.55 55.67
CA LEU A 707 -30.08 51.57 55.00
C LEU A 707 -30.09 52.83 55.88
N LYS A 708 -28.91 53.35 56.22
CA LYS A 708 -28.80 54.55 57.05
C LYS A 708 -29.24 55.79 56.26
N GLY A 709 -29.82 56.77 56.95
CA GLY A 709 -30.23 58.05 56.40
C GLY A 709 -29.09 58.79 55.68
N SER A 710 -27.85 58.62 56.15
CA SER A 710 -26.66 59.13 55.47
C SER A 710 -26.48 58.57 54.06
N TYR A 711 -26.90 57.33 53.81
CA TYR A 711 -26.84 56.67 52.50
C TYR A 711 -28.07 56.99 51.66
N THR A 712 -29.28 56.97 52.22
CA THR A 712 -30.50 57.32 51.46
C THR A 712 -30.48 58.78 50.99
N LYS A 713 -29.77 59.68 51.69
CA LYS A 713 -29.49 61.06 51.27
C LYS A 713 -28.62 61.17 50.01
N THR A 714 -27.81 60.14 49.69
CA THR A 714 -26.96 60.14 48.49
C THR A 714 -27.66 59.55 47.26
N LEU A 715 -28.80 58.88 47.45
CA LEU A 715 -29.62 58.37 46.36
C LEU A 715 -30.37 59.53 45.66
N ASN A 716 -30.58 59.38 44.36
CA ASN A 716 -31.36 60.36 43.60
C ASN A 716 -32.85 60.28 43.98
N VAL A 717 -33.61 61.35 43.76
CA VAL A 717 -35.08 61.28 43.86
C VAL A 717 -35.60 60.40 42.72
N GLY A 718 -36.38 59.36 43.04
CA GLY A 718 -36.89 58.40 42.05
C GLY A 718 -37.03 56.98 42.59
N GLU A 719 -37.42 56.05 41.71
CA GLU A 719 -37.54 54.62 42.02
C GLU A 719 -36.15 53.96 42.07
N HIS A 720 -35.93 53.16 43.12
CA HIS A 720 -34.74 52.37 43.37
C HIS A 720 -35.11 50.91 43.66
N THR A 721 -34.21 49.99 43.35
CA THR A 721 -34.35 48.57 43.71
C THR A 721 -33.31 48.18 44.75
N LEU A 722 -33.75 47.69 45.90
CA LEU A 722 -32.88 47.09 46.90
C LEU A 722 -32.91 45.57 46.79
N GLU A 723 -31.73 44.96 46.83
CA GLU A 723 -31.55 43.51 46.94
C GLU A 723 -30.82 43.17 48.24
N ILE A 724 -31.40 42.26 49.03
CA ILE A 724 -30.73 41.59 50.14
C ILE A 724 -30.26 40.24 49.59
N VAL A 725 -28.95 40.09 49.44
CA VAL A 725 -28.33 38.89 48.85
C VAL A 725 -27.98 37.91 49.97
N SER A 726 -28.40 36.67 49.78
CA SER A 726 -28.06 35.53 50.61
C SER A 726 -27.16 34.55 49.84
N ASN A 727 -26.47 33.65 50.54
CA ASN A 727 -25.53 32.71 49.94
C ASN A 727 -26.20 31.71 48.97
N ASP A 728 -27.51 31.53 49.07
CA ASP A 728 -28.32 30.63 48.25
C ASP A 728 -29.48 31.33 47.52
N GLY A 729 -29.55 32.67 47.54
CA GLY A 729 -30.71 33.38 47.01
C GLY A 729 -30.68 34.89 47.22
N LYS A 730 -31.80 35.58 46.97
CA LYS A 730 -31.97 37.00 47.30
C LYS A 730 -33.43 37.38 47.52
N ALA A 731 -33.67 38.43 48.30
CA ALA A 731 -34.95 39.15 48.30
C ALA A 731 -34.75 40.50 47.58
N SER A 732 -35.71 40.91 46.76
CA SER A 732 -35.68 42.19 46.04
C SER A 732 -36.96 42.99 46.30
N ALA A 733 -36.82 44.30 46.49
CA ALA A 733 -37.96 45.22 46.60
C ALA A 733 -37.64 46.58 46.00
N LYS A 734 -38.67 47.19 45.42
CA LYS A 734 -38.62 48.57 44.91
C LYS A 734 -39.07 49.55 45.98
N PHE A 735 -38.43 50.72 46.02
CA PHE A 735 -38.81 51.84 46.88
C PHE A 735 -38.54 53.17 46.15
N THR A 736 -39.31 54.20 46.47
CA THR A 736 -39.14 55.54 45.86
C THR A 736 -38.49 56.49 46.85
N VAL A 737 -37.37 57.10 46.50
CA VAL A 737 -36.75 58.17 47.29
C VAL A 737 -37.41 59.50 46.93
N VAL A 738 -37.90 60.25 47.93
CA VAL A 738 -38.46 61.60 47.75
C VAL A 738 -37.64 62.65 48.50
N ALA A 739 -37.67 63.89 48.01
CA ALA A 739 -36.99 65.00 48.66
C ALA A 739 -37.58 65.26 50.07
N ALA A 740 -36.72 65.57 51.04
CA ALA A 740 -37.16 66.05 52.36
C ALA A 740 -37.84 67.42 52.22
N GLU A 741 -39.03 67.58 52.79
CA GLU A 741 -39.74 68.87 52.79
C GLU A 741 -38.97 69.91 53.60
N THR A 742 -38.68 71.05 52.97
CA THR A 742 -38.05 72.20 53.62
C THR A 742 -39.13 73.15 54.10
N THR A 743 -39.38 73.20 55.41
CA THR A 743 -40.14 74.30 56.02
C THR A 743 -39.29 75.57 56.09
N LYS A 744 -39.84 76.68 55.58
CA LYS A 744 -39.25 78.04 55.58
C LYS A 744 -40.19 78.96 56.43
N PRO A 745 -39.78 80.16 56.86
CA PRO A 745 -39.35 80.45 58.24
C PRO A 745 -40.08 81.65 58.89
N ASP A 746 -40.18 81.68 60.22
CA ASP A 746 -40.58 82.90 60.94
C ASP A 746 -39.38 83.86 61.16
N THR A 747 -39.66 85.15 60.99
CA THR A 747 -38.72 86.27 60.87
C THR A 747 -38.60 87.04 62.22
N PRO A 748 -37.84 88.14 62.35
CA PRO A 748 -36.49 88.24 62.94
C PRO A 748 -36.41 89.05 64.25
N ALA A 749 -35.28 88.93 64.97
CA ALA A 749 -34.78 89.97 65.88
C ALA A 749 -33.33 90.36 65.51
N LYS A 750 -33.08 91.67 65.47
CA LYS A 750 -31.88 92.40 65.01
C LYS A 750 -31.02 92.81 66.25
N PRO A 751 -29.86 93.50 66.12
CA PRO A 751 -28.49 93.06 65.78
C PRO A 751 -27.42 93.45 66.84
N GLY A 752 -26.17 93.00 66.64
CA GLY A 752 -24.95 93.70 67.09
C GLY A 752 -23.76 93.26 66.22
N GLU A 753 -23.39 94.07 65.21
CA GLU A 753 -22.14 94.86 65.11
C GLU A 753 -20.84 94.03 64.98
N THR A 754 -20.31 93.89 63.74
CA THR A 754 -19.07 94.50 63.20
C THR A 754 -17.78 94.02 63.89
N THR A 755 -16.83 93.39 63.19
CA THR A 755 -15.96 94.04 62.18
C THR A 755 -15.41 93.08 61.09
N LYS A 756 -15.24 93.68 59.90
CA LYS A 756 -14.64 93.23 58.63
C LYS A 756 -13.15 93.72 58.60
N PRO A 757 -12.44 93.70 57.46
CA PRO A 757 -11.90 92.65 56.57
C PRO A 757 -10.34 92.69 56.61
N ASP A 758 -9.51 92.00 55.83
CA ASP A 758 -9.21 91.97 54.37
C ASP A 758 -8.00 90.99 54.30
N THR A 759 -7.59 90.30 53.23
CA THR A 759 -7.47 90.69 51.82
C THR A 759 -7.11 89.42 51.02
N PRO A 760 -7.35 89.39 49.70
CA PRO A 760 -7.27 88.21 48.84
C PRO A 760 -6.09 88.23 47.85
N ALA A 761 -5.79 87.08 47.25
CA ALA A 761 -5.17 86.87 45.92
C ALA A 761 -5.01 85.35 45.70
N LYS A 762 -5.05 84.74 44.51
CA LYS A 762 -5.44 85.06 43.12
C LYS A 762 -5.42 83.67 42.38
N PRO A 763 -6.17 83.46 41.29
CA PRO A 763 -6.39 82.15 40.69
C PRO A 763 -5.51 81.85 39.46
N GLY A 764 -5.50 80.56 39.05
CA GLY A 764 -5.11 80.05 37.73
C GLY A 764 -4.79 78.54 37.81
N GLU A 765 -5.03 77.67 36.82
CA GLU A 765 -5.81 77.73 35.58
C GLU A 765 -5.99 76.28 35.07
N THR A 766 -7.13 76.05 34.42
CA THR A 766 -7.61 74.99 33.49
C THR A 766 -6.66 73.94 32.88
N THR A 767 -7.19 72.73 32.59
CA THR A 767 -7.57 72.28 31.22
C THR A 767 -8.18 70.85 31.18
N LYS A 768 -9.07 70.65 30.19
CA LYS A 768 -9.71 69.42 29.63
C LYS A 768 -9.58 69.58 28.08
N PRO A 769 -9.62 68.59 27.15
CA PRO A 769 -10.00 67.15 27.15
C PRO A 769 -8.89 66.22 26.58
N ASP A 770 -9.06 64.89 26.46
CA ASP A 770 -9.30 64.28 25.12
C ASP A 770 -9.67 62.78 25.09
N THR A 771 -10.30 62.46 23.95
CA THR A 771 -10.84 61.26 23.29
C THR A 771 -10.08 59.92 23.41
N PRO A 772 -10.75 58.75 23.33
CA PRO A 772 -10.09 57.43 23.33
C PRO A 772 -9.28 57.18 22.05
N ALA A 773 -8.05 56.68 22.21
CA ALA A 773 -7.16 56.34 21.10
C ALA A 773 -7.53 55.00 20.41
N LYS A 774 -7.32 54.99 19.09
CA LYS A 774 -7.47 53.88 18.13
C LYS A 774 -6.43 52.76 18.38
N PRO A 775 -6.73 51.49 18.06
CA PRO A 775 -5.76 50.39 18.09
C PRO A 775 -4.63 50.61 17.08
N GLY A 776 -3.38 50.49 17.54
CA GLY A 776 -2.18 50.51 16.69
C GLY A 776 -1.92 49.16 16.02
N GLU A 777 -1.32 49.23 14.83
CA GLU A 777 -0.88 48.12 13.99
C GLU A 777 0.06 47.14 14.68
N THR A 778 -0.12 45.87 14.32
CA THR A 778 0.78 44.75 14.60
C THR A 778 2.13 44.93 13.90
N THR A 779 3.20 45.07 14.68
CA THR A 779 4.57 44.82 14.20
C THR A 779 4.87 43.32 14.17
N LYS A 780 5.43 42.91 13.04
CA LYS A 780 5.92 41.57 12.66
C LYS A 780 6.79 40.92 13.77
N PRO A 781 6.68 39.60 14.02
CA PRO A 781 7.58 38.88 14.93
C PRO A 781 9.01 38.80 14.41
N ASP A 782 9.97 38.99 15.32
CA ASP A 782 11.39 38.81 15.10
C ASP A 782 11.77 37.34 14.83
N THR A 783 12.77 37.19 13.97
CA THR A 783 13.40 35.92 13.55
C THR A 783 14.03 35.18 14.75
N PRO A 784 13.82 33.87 14.92
CA PRO A 784 14.49 33.10 15.98
C PRO A 784 16.00 33.00 15.76
N ALA A 785 16.76 33.20 16.85
CA ALA A 785 18.20 33.01 16.88
C ALA A 785 18.59 31.52 16.75
N LYS A 786 19.67 31.27 16.01
CA LYS A 786 20.30 29.97 15.73
C LYS A 786 20.71 29.25 17.03
N PRO A 787 20.34 27.97 17.24
CA PRO A 787 20.88 27.16 18.34
C PRO A 787 22.39 26.91 18.17
N GLY A 788 23.15 27.06 19.26
CA GLY A 788 24.59 26.83 19.31
C GLY A 788 24.99 25.36 19.19
N GLU A 789 26.21 25.13 18.72
CA GLU A 789 26.86 23.81 18.59
C GLU A 789 26.86 23.03 19.92
N THR A 790 26.28 21.84 19.88
CA THR A 790 26.46 20.82 20.91
C THR A 790 27.72 20.01 20.64
N THR A 791 28.55 19.88 21.66
CA THR A 791 29.79 19.10 21.72
C THR A 791 29.59 17.61 21.42
N LYS A 792 30.54 17.05 20.67
CA LYS A 792 30.69 15.64 20.26
C LYS A 792 30.68 14.67 21.47
N PRO A 793 29.92 13.56 21.44
CA PRO A 793 30.06 12.47 22.40
C PRO A 793 31.34 11.66 22.16
N ASP A 794 32.02 11.29 23.25
CA ASP A 794 33.21 10.44 23.26
C ASP A 794 32.93 9.00 22.76
N THR A 795 33.93 8.44 22.10
CA THR A 795 33.97 7.10 21.52
C THR A 795 33.78 5.99 22.57
N PRO A 796 32.84 5.03 22.39
CA PRO A 796 32.77 3.86 23.25
C PRO A 796 33.98 2.92 23.06
N ALA A 797 34.52 2.43 24.17
CA ALA A 797 35.63 1.48 24.21
C ALA A 797 35.25 0.09 23.68
N LYS A 798 36.23 -0.55 23.02
CA LYS A 798 36.20 -1.90 22.44
C LYS A 798 35.79 -2.99 23.45
N PRO A 799 34.78 -3.84 23.18
CA PRO A 799 34.56 -5.07 23.93
C PRO A 799 35.69 -6.09 23.67
N GLY A 800 36.19 -6.71 24.74
CA GLY A 800 37.29 -7.68 24.74
C GLY A 800 36.92 -9.03 24.12
N GLU A 801 37.97 -9.76 23.71
CA GLU A 801 37.89 -11.14 23.20
C GLU A 801 37.18 -12.08 24.18
N THR A 802 36.16 -12.78 23.69
CA THR A 802 35.63 -13.98 24.32
C THR A 802 36.04 -15.21 23.51
N THR A 803 36.53 -16.20 24.25
CA THR A 803 37.13 -17.47 23.83
C THR A 803 36.23 -18.38 22.99
N LYS A 804 36.87 -19.07 22.05
CA LYS A 804 36.40 -20.16 21.18
C LYS A 804 35.65 -21.27 21.94
N PRO A 805 34.46 -21.69 21.48
CA PRO A 805 33.88 -22.99 21.84
C PRO A 805 34.42 -24.12 20.94
N ASP A 806 34.63 -25.28 21.56
CA ASP A 806 35.20 -26.49 20.98
C ASP A 806 34.31 -27.18 19.94
N THR A 807 35.00 -27.89 19.03
CA THR A 807 34.51 -28.75 17.95
C THR A 807 33.56 -29.86 18.44
N PRO A 808 32.34 -29.98 17.89
CA PRO A 808 31.54 -31.20 18.02
C PRO A 808 31.89 -32.24 16.94
N ALA A 809 31.98 -33.50 17.37
CA ALA A 809 32.33 -34.65 16.57
C ALA A 809 31.25 -35.07 15.54
N LYS A 810 31.74 -35.67 14.46
CA LYS A 810 31.04 -36.27 13.31
C LYS A 810 29.97 -37.30 13.68
N PRO A 811 28.74 -37.23 13.11
CA PRO A 811 27.87 -38.39 12.97
C PRO A 811 28.00 -39.06 11.59
N GLY A 812 27.89 -40.39 11.60
CA GLY A 812 28.18 -41.30 10.50
C GLY A 812 27.14 -41.37 9.37
N ALA A 813 27.52 -42.16 8.37
CA ALA A 813 26.87 -42.34 7.08
C ALA A 813 25.40 -42.77 7.15
N ALA A 814 24.55 -42.10 6.37
CA ALA A 814 23.20 -42.54 6.05
C ALA A 814 23.15 -43.28 4.70
N THR A 815 22.43 -44.39 4.71
CA THR A 815 22.18 -45.36 3.64
C THR A 815 21.28 -44.83 2.51
N LYS A 816 21.53 -45.32 1.29
CA LYS A 816 20.82 -45.03 0.02
C LYS A 816 19.30 -45.18 0.09
N PRO A 817 18.52 -44.31 -0.57
CA PRO A 817 17.13 -44.60 -0.93
C PRO A 817 17.01 -45.37 -2.26
N HIS A 818 15.93 -46.15 -2.29
CA HIS A 818 15.52 -47.08 -3.34
C HIS A 818 14.81 -46.35 -4.50
N LYS A 819 14.99 -46.85 -5.72
CA LYS A 819 14.38 -46.40 -6.98
C LYS A 819 12.86 -46.16 -6.89
N SER A 820 12.41 -44.95 -7.21
CA SER A 820 11.00 -44.64 -7.57
C SER A 820 10.79 -44.71 -9.09
N GLN A 821 9.60 -45.15 -9.48
CA GLN A 821 9.20 -45.48 -10.84
C GLN A 821 8.89 -44.22 -11.67
N LYS A 822 9.34 -44.23 -12.94
CA LYS A 822 9.10 -43.20 -13.94
C LYS A 822 7.60 -43.02 -14.24
N THR A 823 7.06 -41.85 -13.93
CA THR A 823 5.96 -41.23 -14.68
C THR A 823 6.57 -40.39 -15.82
N SER A 824 5.94 -40.43 -16.99
CA SER A 824 6.43 -39.81 -18.22
C SER A 824 6.32 -38.28 -18.16
N ARG A 825 7.42 -37.59 -17.85
CA ARG A 825 7.54 -36.13 -17.95
C ARG A 825 7.93 -35.72 -19.37
N LEU A 826 7.19 -34.74 -19.91
CA LEU A 826 7.46 -34.11 -21.20
C LEU A 826 8.72 -33.25 -21.08
N ARG A 827 9.56 -33.36 -22.11
CA ARG A 827 10.89 -32.78 -22.27
C ARG A 827 10.77 -31.27 -22.49
N MET A 828 11.54 -30.44 -21.78
CA MET A 828 11.81 -29.04 -22.16
C MET A 828 12.77 -29.03 -23.36
N PRO A 829 12.43 -28.37 -24.49
CA PRO A 829 13.38 -28.23 -25.59
C PRO A 829 13.80 -26.77 -25.76
N GLN A 830 15.12 -26.58 -25.88
CA GLN A 830 15.74 -25.34 -26.27
C GLN A 830 15.30 -24.90 -27.68
N THR A 831 15.11 -23.60 -27.83
CA THR A 831 15.10 -22.89 -29.11
C THR A 831 16.50 -22.95 -29.73
N GLY A 832 16.72 -23.82 -30.72
CA GLY A 832 18.05 -23.86 -31.35
C GLY A 832 18.39 -25.02 -32.28
N ASP A 833 17.42 -25.69 -32.92
CA ASP A 833 17.74 -26.63 -34.01
C ASP A 833 17.34 -26.04 -35.37
N SER A 834 18.33 -25.43 -36.02
CA SER A 834 18.28 -25.05 -37.43
C SER A 834 18.34 -26.30 -38.31
N ALA A 835 17.24 -27.03 -38.41
CA ALA A 835 17.02 -28.03 -39.44
C ALA A 835 15.53 -28.12 -39.78
N ASN A 836 15.07 -27.28 -40.73
CA ASN A 836 14.11 -27.62 -41.79
C ASN A 836 13.63 -26.36 -42.55
N ILE A 837 14.55 -25.69 -43.26
CA ILE A 837 14.19 -24.84 -44.41
C ILE A 837 14.58 -25.62 -45.67
N ALA A 838 13.82 -26.67 -46.00
CA ALA A 838 13.92 -27.34 -47.30
C ALA A 838 12.75 -28.28 -47.62
N PHE A 839 11.50 -27.99 -47.24
CA PHE A 839 10.35 -28.76 -47.77
C PHE A 839 9.06 -27.91 -47.80
N ALA A 840 9.06 -26.85 -48.60
CA ALA A 840 7.85 -26.10 -48.94
C ALA A 840 7.81 -25.81 -50.45
N SER A 841 7.82 -26.87 -51.25
CA SER A 841 7.50 -26.81 -52.68
C SER A 841 7.16 -28.20 -53.20
N ALA A 842 5.95 -28.69 -52.86
CA ALA A 842 5.13 -29.62 -53.65
C ALA A 842 4.14 -30.38 -52.75
N MET A 843 2.95 -29.83 -52.52
CA MET A 843 1.72 -30.62 -52.34
C MET A 843 0.50 -29.77 -52.75
N GLY A 844 0.39 -29.56 -54.06
CA GLY A 844 -0.90 -29.38 -54.70
C GLY A 844 -1.48 -30.77 -55.00
N VAL A 845 -2.78 -30.94 -54.70
CA VAL A 845 -3.64 -32.04 -55.18
C VAL A 845 -3.38 -33.43 -54.58
N THR A 846 -3.90 -33.70 -53.37
CA THR A 846 -4.58 -34.98 -53.05
C THR A 846 -5.24 -34.89 -51.68
N GLY A 847 -6.50 -34.46 -51.64
CA GLY A 847 -7.29 -34.34 -50.41
C GLY A 847 -8.78 -34.55 -50.67
N MET A 848 -9.12 -35.45 -51.57
CA MET A 848 -10.50 -35.80 -51.91
C MET A 848 -10.59 -37.31 -52.16
N LEU A 849 -10.30 -38.14 -51.16
CA LEU A 849 -10.56 -39.59 -51.23
C LEU A 849 -10.74 -40.32 -49.88
N LEU A 850 -11.05 -39.60 -48.80
CA LEU A 850 -11.22 -40.22 -47.46
C LEU A 850 -12.63 -40.04 -46.84
N VAL A 851 -13.63 -39.69 -47.65
CA VAL A 851 -15.04 -39.56 -47.21
C VAL A 851 -15.93 -40.72 -47.71
N LEU A 852 -15.40 -41.68 -48.48
CA LEU A 852 -16.21 -42.76 -49.09
C LEU A 852 -16.04 -44.17 -48.48
N VAL A 853 -15.31 -44.33 -47.37
CA VAL A 853 -15.13 -45.67 -46.73
C VAL A 853 -15.74 -45.75 -45.32
N ALA A 854 -16.23 -44.65 -44.75
CA ALA A 854 -16.86 -44.65 -43.43
C ALA A 854 -18.39 -44.88 -43.45
N LEU A 855 -19.02 -45.06 -44.62
CA LEU A 855 -20.47 -45.25 -44.76
C LEU A 855 -20.92 -46.68 -45.10
N ASP A 856 -20.02 -47.66 -45.17
CA ASP A 856 -20.38 -49.05 -45.56
C ASP A 856 -20.14 -50.11 -44.46
N ARG A 857 -19.97 -49.71 -43.20
CA ARG A 857 -19.82 -50.64 -42.05
C ARG A 857 -20.95 -50.57 -41.01
N LYS A 858 -22.15 -50.16 -41.44
CA LYS A 858 -23.41 -50.36 -40.70
C LYS A 858 -24.46 -51.02 -41.59
N ARG A 859 -24.21 -52.28 -41.97
CA ARG A 859 -25.24 -53.27 -42.33
C ARG A 859 -24.57 -54.64 -42.50
N LYS A 860 -25.07 -55.64 -41.76
CA LYS A 860 -24.70 -57.08 -41.76
C LYS A 860 -23.46 -57.39 -40.89
N ILE A 861 -23.47 -58.23 -39.86
CA ILE A 861 -24.33 -59.33 -39.40
C ILE A 861 -24.09 -59.50 -37.87
N ASN A 862 -25.19 -59.82 -37.16
CA ASN A 862 -25.37 -60.29 -35.77
C ASN A 862 -24.74 -59.52 -34.60
#